data_AF-A0A7C1H4B9-F1
#
_entry.id   AF-A0A7C1H4B9-F1
#
_cell.length_a   1.000
_cell.length_b   1.000
_cell.length_c   1.000
_cell.angle_alpha   90.00
_cell.angle_beta   90.00
_cell.angle_gamma   90.00
#
_symmetry.space_group_name_H-M   'P 1'
#
loop_
_entity.id
_entity.type
_entity.pdbx_description
1 polymer ?
#
loop_
_entity_poly.entity_id
_entity_poly.type
_entity_poly.pdbx_seq_one_letter_code
_entity_poly.pdbx_strand_id
1 'polypeptide(L)'
;ITLTSNMTYTAEMKIEHKVTTSTSPEGGDVAGAGWYTAGTVKNFTAPTRAGYTFSHWLVNGTNSGSSATLGVTINEPKNVVAVYTANQVPCNLTVTTAPDLALDIRIDGTLFTSPKGMIVNSGATKQISVVTPQQKDISPWLTGIDARYVFSNWNDASTSNPRNVTVNTDITYTAEMDTEYRITVDSSPSEVSEVADFWTDRGTEWLFDFSGDLGPYNFSHWYVNGKDVGSARPLELLVDKPYHVTAVFAEQQAQYTLTVTTSPETGLNISIGGTNYTSPKTVTLNSGTASSIGVASPQEKERSGQVAGTDTRFTFVQWSDTVTSNPRTITLNSDMTYTAEMKVEYKVTTSTNPAGGTVDGAAWYMAGTVKNFTAPVRTGYTFSHWVINGANMGDDNPISVNINSPKNIVANYTAESTTKNIYGTVTPYTGNIKTADLNEMEIRSNTEIRTTNDKPEYIENEYLLKVESFKEAEESFLTASLPEIKIINRIEDYYGELKYFHVRTTASEKELRGLPGVVQVSRNSTFYALETTPNDTFYPIQWNYPLMNMPQAWDYTVGSRSVVVAVIDSGFSTNHPDLAGIFESGYNFIDNNTNVSEPSTSEDSHGTHVVGTIAALTNNGTGVSGVTWGGFGITLIPIRGIKDAAALMKSIIYAVDHGAKIINMSLGGASDSPAVYDAVKYAERNGVVMVAAAGNNGNGDILYPARYSETIAVGAVWEDEGTITRSSYSCFGPELDVVAPGGYMLSGTDPNGIYSTGWTPAENTYMYMQGTSMATPHVTGLVALLMGSGLTDPDDIRSVLSNTAVDLGTPGRDDYYGWGLVDAEGALDAITSPQEFKVYLRNPSTSSNIASTNLSDSGAYHFSNVSLSQVKVYAWRDMDESGTINTGDLLGYYNYSGGVPNLANAQTITLSGGDNWIDFQFAPIIGD
;
A
#
# COMPACT_ATOMS: atom_id res chain seq x y z
N ILE A 1 -28.48 41.35 107.70
CA ILE A 1 -27.48 42.35 108.13
C ILE A 1 -26.55 42.58 106.98
N THR A 2 -26.00 43.79 107.01
CA THR A 2 -24.98 44.38 106.15
C THR A 2 -23.85 43.34 105.92
N LEU A 3 -23.09 43.32 104.81
CA LEU A 3 -21.84 44.13 104.70
C LEU A 3 -21.11 43.93 103.34
N THR A 4 -20.16 44.78 102.84
CA THR A 4 -18.72 45.12 103.16
C THR A 4 -17.81 44.01 103.68
N SER A 5 -18.46 42.95 104.11
CA SER A 5 -17.97 41.77 104.75
C SER A 5 -19.19 40.86 104.78
N ASN A 6 -19.01 39.69 105.33
CA ASN A 6 -20.18 38.93 105.73
C ASN A 6 -20.63 39.48 107.08
N MET A 7 -21.89 39.85 107.31
CA MET A 7 -22.52 39.67 108.64
C MET A 7 -24.05 39.50 108.58
N THR A 8 -24.56 38.98 109.71
CA THR A 8 -25.88 38.38 109.97
C THR A 8 -26.14 38.44 111.48
N TYR A 9 -27.35 38.75 112.07
CA TYR A 9 -27.72 38.64 113.56
C TYR A 9 -29.28 38.75 113.95
N THR A 10 -29.69 38.54 115.26
CA THR A 10 -30.86 37.68 115.85
C THR A 10 -31.64 38.03 117.24
N ALA A 11 -32.75 37.29 117.73
CA ALA A 11 -33.69 37.41 118.99
C ALA A 11 -34.62 36.17 119.59
N GLU A 12 -35.48 36.27 120.71
CA GLU A 12 -36.26 35.21 121.60
C GLU A 12 -37.89 35.16 121.78
N MET A 13 -38.59 33.99 122.17
CA MET A 13 -40.13 33.70 122.25
C MET A 13 -40.82 32.51 123.12
N LYS A 14 -42.19 32.47 123.32
CA LYS A 14 -43.15 31.46 124.02
C LYS A 14 -43.51 30.14 123.23
N ILE A 15 -44.08 29.09 123.88
CA ILE A 15 -44.38 27.73 123.30
C ILE A 15 -45.88 27.38 123.15
N GLU A 16 -46.30 27.05 121.93
CA GLU A 16 -47.54 26.31 121.62
C GLU A 16 -47.17 24.96 120.95
N HIS A 17 -48.11 24.01 120.88
CA HIS A 17 -47.90 22.77 120.15
C HIS A 17 -48.82 22.67 118.94
N LYS A 18 -48.20 22.46 117.78
CA LYS A 18 -48.92 22.28 116.53
C LYS A 18 -49.49 20.87 116.46
N VAL A 19 -50.79 20.78 116.21
CA VAL A 19 -51.45 19.57 115.77
C VAL A 19 -51.55 19.61 114.25
N THR A 20 -51.02 18.59 113.60
CA THR A 20 -51.27 18.30 112.20
C THR A 20 -52.26 17.16 112.09
N THR A 21 -53.16 17.27 111.13
CA THR A 21 -54.11 16.22 110.81
C THR A 21 -53.94 15.82 109.35
N SER A 22 -54.08 14.53 109.06
CA SER A 22 -54.05 14.02 107.69
C SER A 22 -54.85 12.73 107.56
N THR A 23 -55.02 12.29 106.33
CA THR A 23 -55.54 10.95 106.00
C THR A 23 -54.43 10.11 105.37
N SER A 24 -54.52 8.79 105.54
CA SER A 24 -53.66 7.81 104.86
C SER A 24 -54.52 6.74 104.20
N PRO A 25 -54.50 6.58 102.85
CA PRO A 25 -53.80 7.43 101.88
C PRO A 25 -54.29 8.88 101.90
N GLU A 26 -53.47 9.84 101.44
CA GLU A 26 -53.83 11.26 101.35
C GLU A 26 -55.08 11.49 100.47
N GLY A 27 -55.77 12.61 100.70
CA GLY A 27 -56.92 13.04 99.88
C GLY A 27 -58.26 13.16 100.64
N GLY A 28 -58.25 13.10 101.96
CA GLY A 28 -59.34 13.59 102.81
C GLY A 28 -58.84 14.57 103.87
N ASP A 29 -59.65 15.55 104.23
CA ASP A 29 -59.34 16.52 105.27
C ASP A 29 -59.92 16.06 106.62
N VAL A 30 -59.05 15.75 107.57
CA VAL A 30 -59.44 15.54 108.98
C VAL A 30 -59.46 16.91 109.67
N ALA A 31 -60.63 17.36 110.10
CA ALA A 31 -60.74 18.63 110.84
C ALA A 31 -59.99 18.56 112.19
N GLY A 32 -59.32 19.64 112.57
CA GLY A 32 -58.68 19.78 113.89
C GLY A 32 -57.19 20.10 113.89
N ALA A 33 -56.56 20.34 112.75
CA ALA A 33 -55.21 20.94 112.72
C ALA A 33 -55.21 22.35 113.33
N GLY A 34 -54.12 22.73 113.99
CA GLY A 34 -54.00 24.05 114.63
C GLY A 34 -52.94 24.08 115.72
N TRP A 35 -52.70 25.26 116.30
CA TRP A 35 -51.89 25.39 117.51
C TRP A 35 -52.81 25.25 118.72
N TYR A 36 -52.40 24.42 119.66
CA TYR A 36 -53.14 24.18 120.89
C TYR A 36 -52.21 24.38 122.08
N THR A 37 -52.76 24.98 123.13
CA THR A 37 -52.08 25.08 124.43
C THR A 37 -51.78 23.67 124.95
N ALA A 38 -50.55 23.45 125.40
CA ALA A 38 -50.14 22.19 126.00
C ALA A 38 -51.10 21.78 127.14
N GLY A 39 -51.61 20.54 127.11
CA GLY A 39 -52.62 20.00 128.02
C GLY A 39 -54.00 19.76 127.42
N THR A 40 -54.33 20.35 126.27
CA THR A 40 -55.69 20.32 125.69
C THR A 40 -56.11 18.90 125.26
N VAL A 41 -57.34 18.44 125.57
CA VAL A 41 -57.90 17.20 125.00
C VAL A 41 -58.80 17.51 123.79
N LYS A 42 -58.51 16.92 122.63
CA LYS A 42 -59.21 17.12 121.34
C LYS A 42 -59.79 15.81 120.81
N ASN A 43 -61.05 15.83 120.38
CA ASN A 43 -61.69 14.72 119.69
C ASN A 43 -61.63 14.91 118.16
N PHE A 44 -61.33 13.83 117.43
CA PHE A 44 -61.25 13.75 115.96
C PHE A 44 -62.28 12.76 115.44
N THR A 45 -62.84 13.03 114.26
CA THR A 45 -63.79 12.14 113.57
C THR A 45 -63.29 11.84 112.16
N ALA A 46 -63.39 10.59 111.75
CA ALA A 46 -62.91 10.11 110.46
C ALA A 46 -63.88 10.56 109.35
N PRO A 47 -63.42 11.29 108.31
CA PRO A 47 -64.28 11.67 107.18
C PRO A 47 -64.72 10.47 106.33
N THR A 48 -65.98 10.45 105.89
CA THR A 48 -66.43 9.46 104.90
C THR A 48 -65.73 9.70 103.56
N ARG A 49 -65.16 8.65 102.94
CA ARG A 49 -64.52 8.71 101.61
C ARG A 49 -65.16 7.72 100.64
N ALA A 50 -65.54 8.18 99.46
CA ALA A 50 -65.99 7.30 98.39
C ALA A 50 -64.83 6.41 97.93
N GLY A 51 -65.09 5.10 97.78
CA GLY A 51 -64.07 4.13 97.38
C GLY A 51 -63.11 3.71 98.50
N TYR A 52 -63.33 4.12 99.75
CA TYR A 52 -62.50 3.74 100.89
C TYR A 52 -63.34 3.49 102.16
N THR A 53 -62.90 2.55 102.99
CA THR A 53 -63.49 2.22 104.29
C THR A 53 -62.51 2.57 105.41
N PHE A 54 -62.97 3.31 106.43
CA PHE A 54 -62.15 3.68 107.58
C PHE A 54 -61.66 2.45 108.35
N SER A 55 -60.40 2.47 108.77
CA SER A 55 -59.75 1.36 109.49
C SER A 55 -59.45 1.72 110.95
N HIS A 56 -58.54 2.68 111.19
CA HIS A 56 -58.10 3.08 112.53
C HIS A 56 -57.39 4.43 112.52
N TRP A 57 -57.05 4.92 113.71
CA TRP A 57 -56.29 6.15 113.92
C TRP A 57 -54.84 5.90 114.31
N LEU A 58 -53.95 6.81 113.89
CA LEU A 58 -52.59 6.95 114.39
C LEU A 58 -52.43 8.33 115.06
N VAL A 59 -51.80 8.38 116.23
CA VAL A 59 -51.37 9.62 116.90
C VAL A 59 -49.86 9.54 117.10
N ASN A 60 -49.10 10.47 116.51
CA ASN A 60 -47.63 10.44 116.47
C ASN A 60 -47.09 9.07 116.00
N GLY A 61 -47.73 8.49 114.98
CA GLY A 61 -47.37 7.18 114.42
C GLY A 61 -47.81 5.97 115.25
N THR A 62 -48.42 6.15 116.43
CA THR A 62 -48.86 5.04 117.29
C THR A 62 -50.35 4.79 117.12
N ASN A 63 -50.74 3.52 116.95
CA ASN A 63 -52.15 3.13 116.80
C ASN A 63 -52.96 3.48 118.04
N SER A 64 -54.02 4.24 117.83
CA SER A 64 -54.87 4.82 118.87
C SER A 64 -56.34 4.36 118.77
N GLY A 65 -56.64 3.34 117.96
CA GLY A 65 -57.94 2.66 117.95
C GLY A 65 -58.74 2.79 116.65
N SER A 66 -59.72 1.89 116.48
CA SER A 66 -60.53 1.72 115.26
C SER A 66 -61.93 2.34 115.32
N SER A 67 -62.24 3.08 116.38
CA SER A 67 -63.47 3.87 116.44
C SER A 67 -63.40 5.03 115.44
N ALA A 68 -64.51 5.33 114.75
CA ALA A 68 -64.60 6.49 113.85
C ALA A 68 -64.36 7.83 114.58
N THR A 69 -64.46 7.85 115.92
CA THR A 69 -64.11 8.98 116.78
C THR A 69 -62.96 8.62 117.72
N LEU A 70 -62.02 9.57 117.92
CA LEU A 70 -60.84 9.42 118.77
C LEU A 70 -60.60 10.68 119.62
N GLY A 71 -60.36 10.51 120.93
CA GLY A 71 -59.91 11.59 121.83
C GLY A 71 -58.40 11.56 122.10
N VAL A 72 -57.73 12.71 122.05
CA VAL A 72 -56.27 12.85 122.21
C VAL A 72 -55.89 14.04 123.09
N THR A 73 -54.96 13.86 124.04
CA THR A 73 -54.37 14.95 124.86
C THR A 73 -53.11 15.53 124.20
N ILE A 74 -53.05 16.85 124.01
CA ILE A 74 -51.99 17.60 123.30
C ILE A 74 -50.95 18.14 124.29
N ASN A 75 -49.96 17.31 124.65
CA ASN A 75 -48.86 17.72 125.57
C ASN A 75 -47.53 17.96 124.84
N GLU A 76 -47.52 17.78 123.53
CA GLU A 76 -46.41 17.91 122.58
C GLU A 76 -47.04 18.11 121.19
N PRO A 77 -46.29 18.47 120.14
CA PRO A 77 -46.83 18.45 118.79
C PRO A 77 -47.43 17.08 118.46
N LYS A 78 -48.68 17.06 117.98
CA LYS A 78 -49.37 15.81 117.62
C LYS A 78 -49.60 15.74 116.12
N ASN A 79 -49.31 14.60 115.52
CA ASN A 79 -49.69 14.24 114.17
C ASN A 79 -50.79 13.18 114.24
N VAL A 80 -52.03 13.54 113.89
CA VAL A 80 -53.20 12.66 113.97
C VAL A 80 -53.62 12.25 112.56
N VAL A 81 -53.58 10.95 112.29
CA VAL A 81 -53.82 10.40 110.95
C VAL A 81 -55.01 9.44 111.00
N ALA A 82 -56.04 9.69 110.17
CA ALA A 82 -57.10 8.72 109.92
C ALA A 82 -56.69 7.77 108.79
N VAL A 83 -56.66 6.47 109.06
CA VAL A 83 -56.22 5.44 108.10
C VAL A 83 -57.42 4.77 107.45
N TYR A 84 -57.39 4.64 106.12
CA TYR A 84 -58.44 4.04 105.29
C TYR A 84 -57.91 2.87 104.47
N THR A 85 -58.84 1.99 104.07
CA THR A 85 -58.62 0.84 103.19
C THR A 85 -59.45 1.02 101.92
N ALA A 86 -58.89 0.81 100.72
CA ALA A 86 -59.63 0.99 99.46
C ALA A 86 -60.72 -0.08 99.25
N ASN A 87 -61.81 0.29 98.58
CA ASN A 87 -62.89 -0.60 98.14
C ASN A 87 -62.53 -1.20 96.76
N GLN A 88 -62.77 -2.49 96.52
CA GLN A 88 -62.35 -3.19 95.29
C GLN A 88 -63.32 -2.97 94.09
N VAL A 89 -62.80 -2.86 92.85
CA VAL A 89 -63.54 -2.60 91.58
C VAL A 89 -63.33 -3.75 90.57
N PRO A 90 -64.34 -4.27 89.84
CA PRO A 90 -64.10 -5.35 88.87
C PRO A 90 -63.19 -4.91 87.69
N CYS A 91 -62.21 -5.76 87.33
CA CYS A 91 -61.21 -5.60 86.28
C CYS A 91 -61.13 -6.85 85.42
N ASN A 92 -60.86 -6.71 84.12
CA ASN A 92 -60.69 -7.82 83.19
C ASN A 92 -59.22 -8.28 83.14
N LEU A 93 -58.96 -9.51 83.60
CA LEU A 93 -57.69 -10.20 83.42
C LEU A 93 -57.79 -11.08 82.17
N THR A 94 -56.93 -10.82 81.18
CA THR A 94 -56.75 -11.72 80.03
C THR A 94 -55.39 -12.39 80.13
N VAL A 95 -55.39 -13.71 80.03
CA VAL A 95 -54.16 -14.49 79.89
C VAL A 95 -54.17 -15.10 78.50
N THR A 96 -53.12 -14.85 77.73
CA THR A 96 -53.00 -15.34 76.35
C THR A 96 -51.58 -15.86 76.11
N THR A 97 -51.37 -16.55 75.00
CA THR A 97 -50.06 -17.06 74.56
C THR A 97 -49.69 -16.51 73.19
N ALA A 98 -48.40 -16.41 72.90
CA ALA A 98 -47.87 -16.11 71.57
C ALA A 98 -46.65 -17.01 71.30
N PRO A 99 -46.38 -17.40 70.04
CA PRO A 99 -47.12 -17.04 68.84
C PRO A 99 -48.41 -17.85 68.62
N ASP A 100 -48.56 -19.04 69.20
CA ASP A 100 -49.79 -19.83 69.08
C ASP A 100 -50.82 -19.35 70.13
N LEU A 101 -51.96 -18.85 69.64
CA LEU A 101 -53.02 -18.31 70.49
C LEU A 101 -53.82 -19.40 71.22
N ALA A 102 -53.77 -20.66 70.79
CA ALA A 102 -54.59 -21.77 71.27
C ALA A 102 -53.79 -22.75 72.15
N LEU A 103 -52.94 -22.23 73.05
CA LEU A 103 -52.18 -23.04 74.01
C LEU A 103 -52.85 -23.06 75.39
N ASP A 104 -52.61 -24.12 76.14
CA ASP A 104 -53.15 -24.33 77.47
C ASP A 104 -52.48 -23.43 78.52
N ILE A 105 -53.30 -22.67 79.22
CA ILE A 105 -52.95 -21.78 80.32
C ILE A 105 -53.69 -22.20 81.58
N ARG A 106 -53.16 -21.84 82.74
CA ARG A 106 -53.82 -22.05 84.03
C ARG A 106 -54.01 -20.72 84.74
N ILE A 107 -55.23 -20.50 85.24
CA ILE A 107 -55.53 -19.39 86.15
C ILE A 107 -56.04 -20.00 87.46
N ASP A 108 -55.34 -19.70 88.56
CA ASP A 108 -55.51 -20.32 89.87
C ASP A 108 -55.51 -21.85 89.82
N GLY A 109 -54.59 -22.42 89.02
CA GLY A 109 -54.45 -23.86 88.82
C GLY A 109 -55.47 -24.51 87.89
N THR A 110 -56.53 -23.81 87.47
CA THR A 110 -57.56 -24.33 86.55
C THR A 110 -57.13 -24.18 85.10
N LEU A 111 -57.22 -25.25 84.31
CA LEU A 111 -56.79 -25.30 82.90
C LEU A 111 -57.82 -24.62 81.97
N PHE A 112 -57.32 -23.81 81.04
CA PHE A 112 -58.06 -23.18 79.95
C PHE A 112 -57.22 -23.18 78.69
N THR A 113 -57.84 -23.10 77.52
CA THR A 113 -57.13 -22.78 76.27
C THR A 113 -57.10 -21.25 76.11
N SER A 114 -55.93 -20.72 75.77
CA SER A 114 -55.71 -19.31 75.45
C SER A 114 -56.53 -18.89 74.21
N PRO A 115 -56.85 -17.58 74.06
CA PRO A 115 -56.83 -16.57 75.12
C PRO A 115 -57.99 -16.77 76.09
N LYS A 116 -57.75 -16.60 77.40
CA LYS A 116 -58.80 -16.64 78.43
C LYS A 116 -58.91 -15.30 79.17
N GLY A 117 -60.05 -14.65 79.00
CA GLY A 117 -60.47 -13.50 79.81
C GLY A 117 -61.34 -13.91 81.01
N MET A 118 -61.18 -13.20 82.13
CA MET A 118 -62.09 -13.27 83.28
C MET A 118 -62.15 -11.95 84.07
N ILE A 119 -63.30 -11.68 84.67
CA ILE A 119 -63.50 -10.53 85.54
C ILE A 119 -63.06 -10.89 86.97
N VAL A 120 -62.17 -10.08 87.55
CA VAL A 120 -61.66 -10.21 88.92
C VAL A 120 -61.72 -8.86 89.63
N ASN A 121 -61.84 -8.83 90.95
CA ASN A 121 -61.85 -7.56 91.68
C ASN A 121 -60.44 -6.94 91.75
N SER A 122 -60.36 -5.61 91.71
CA SER A 122 -59.12 -4.83 91.78
C SER A 122 -58.41 -5.11 93.10
N GLY A 123 -57.11 -5.40 93.01
CA GLY A 123 -56.29 -5.91 94.11
C GLY A 123 -56.34 -7.44 94.28
N ALA A 124 -57.17 -8.16 93.52
CA ALA A 124 -57.13 -9.62 93.51
C ALA A 124 -55.80 -10.11 92.96
N THR A 125 -55.18 -11.01 93.71
CA THR A 125 -54.01 -11.74 93.25
C THR A 125 -54.50 -13.03 92.58
N LYS A 126 -54.12 -13.21 91.32
CA LYS A 126 -54.36 -14.43 90.54
C LYS A 126 -53.04 -15.13 90.26
N GLN A 127 -53.00 -16.44 90.42
CA GLN A 127 -51.85 -17.22 90.00
C GLN A 127 -52.04 -17.59 88.53
N ILE A 128 -51.29 -16.96 87.63
CA ILE A 128 -51.30 -17.30 86.21
C ILE A 128 -50.12 -18.21 85.91
N SER A 129 -50.35 -19.21 85.07
CA SER A 129 -49.31 -20.02 84.46
C SER A 129 -49.68 -20.36 83.03
N VAL A 130 -48.68 -20.72 82.24
CA VAL A 130 -48.86 -21.42 80.97
C VAL A 130 -48.32 -22.83 81.13
N VAL A 131 -49.00 -23.83 80.55
CA VAL A 131 -48.42 -25.18 80.50
C VAL A 131 -47.19 -25.10 79.59
N THR A 132 -46.06 -25.63 80.04
CA THR A 132 -44.81 -25.58 79.28
C THR A 132 -43.93 -26.79 79.61
N PRO A 133 -43.29 -27.45 78.62
CA PRO A 133 -43.51 -27.26 77.19
C PRO A 133 -44.90 -27.75 76.77
N GLN A 134 -45.47 -27.14 75.73
CA GLN A 134 -46.65 -27.66 75.04
C GLN A 134 -46.30 -28.14 73.65
N GLN A 135 -46.96 -29.19 73.22
CA GLN A 135 -46.60 -29.90 72.01
C GLN A 135 -47.84 -30.08 71.15
N LYS A 136 -47.72 -29.79 69.86
CA LYS A 136 -48.79 -29.93 68.88
C LYS A 136 -48.25 -30.62 67.63
N ASP A 137 -49.17 -31.30 66.95
CA ASP A 137 -49.02 -31.74 65.57
C ASP A 137 -49.75 -30.68 64.72
N ILE A 138 -49.00 -29.88 63.98
CA ILE A 138 -49.48 -28.72 63.23
C ILE A 138 -49.24 -28.82 61.73
N SER A 139 -48.56 -29.86 61.24
CA SER A 139 -48.28 -30.03 59.81
C SER A 139 -48.69 -31.40 59.28
N PRO A 140 -49.09 -31.49 58.00
CA PRO A 140 -49.41 -32.77 57.36
C PRO A 140 -48.16 -33.53 56.85
N TRP A 141 -46.97 -32.92 56.95
CA TRP A 141 -45.74 -33.45 56.33
C TRP A 141 -44.94 -34.34 57.27
N LEU A 142 -45.07 -34.11 58.58
CA LEU A 142 -44.46 -34.92 59.62
C LEU A 142 -45.54 -35.70 60.35
N THR A 143 -45.29 -36.97 60.63
CA THR A 143 -46.21 -37.77 61.44
C THR A 143 -45.96 -37.49 62.93
N GLY A 144 -47.00 -37.05 63.63
CA GLY A 144 -46.97 -36.82 65.07
C GLY A 144 -46.51 -35.41 65.45
N ILE A 145 -46.23 -35.20 66.73
CA ILE A 145 -45.88 -33.89 67.29
C ILE A 145 -44.68 -33.27 66.55
N ASP A 146 -44.86 -32.03 66.10
CA ASP A 146 -43.90 -31.32 65.24
C ASP A 146 -43.75 -29.82 65.57
N ALA A 147 -44.54 -29.27 66.51
CA ALA A 147 -44.32 -27.98 67.14
C ALA A 147 -44.24 -28.10 68.67
N ARG A 148 -43.24 -27.46 69.26
CA ARG A 148 -43.03 -27.39 70.71
C ARG A 148 -42.97 -25.92 71.13
N TYR A 149 -43.79 -25.56 72.10
CA TYR A 149 -43.89 -24.22 72.66
C TYR A 149 -43.37 -24.25 74.08
N VAL A 150 -42.24 -23.60 74.31
CA VAL A 150 -41.60 -23.49 75.63
C VAL A 150 -41.79 -22.07 76.12
N PHE A 151 -42.38 -21.91 77.29
CA PHE A 151 -42.53 -20.61 77.92
C PHE A 151 -41.18 -19.94 78.11
N SER A 152 -41.07 -18.74 77.56
CA SER A 152 -39.91 -17.88 77.62
C SER A 152 -40.07 -16.88 78.76
N ASN A 153 -41.01 -15.96 78.58
CA ASN A 153 -41.35 -14.92 79.53
C ASN A 153 -42.78 -14.44 79.28
N TRP A 154 -43.33 -13.71 80.24
CA TRP A 154 -44.53 -12.92 80.04
C TRP A 154 -44.17 -11.62 79.30
N ASN A 155 -45.14 -10.98 78.65
CA ASN A 155 -44.99 -9.69 77.94
C ASN A 155 -44.44 -8.54 78.78
N ASP A 156 -44.43 -8.66 80.11
CA ASP A 156 -43.78 -7.72 81.04
C ASP A 156 -42.35 -8.16 81.44
N ALA A 157 -41.74 -9.05 80.64
CA ALA A 157 -40.43 -9.65 80.82
C ALA A 157 -40.27 -10.59 82.03
N SER A 158 -41.35 -10.96 82.73
CA SER A 158 -41.25 -11.92 83.84
C SER A 158 -41.03 -13.35 83.36
N THR A 159 -40.04 -14.05 83.90
CA THR A 159 -39.77 -15.48 83.60
C THR A 159 -40.41 -16.45 84.61
N SER A 160 -41.18 -15.95 85.59
CA SER A 160 -41.83 -16.80 86.59
C SER A 160 -43.10 -17.47 86.04
N ASN A 161 -43.18 -18.80 86.15
CA ASN A 161 -44.33 -19.59 85.70
C ASN A 161 -44.52 -20.85 86.58
N PRO A 162 -45.53 -20.92 87.47
CA PRO A 162 -46.58 -19.94 87.71
C PRO A 162 -46.08 -18.65 88.37
N ARG A 163 -46.83 -17.56 88.19
CA ARG A 163 -46.63 -16.30 88.91
C ARG A 163 -47.93 -15.74 89.45
N ASN A 164 -47.80 -15.07 90.58
CA ASN A 164 -48.89 -14.29 91.15
C ASN A 164 -48.89 -12.91 90.50
N VAL A 165 -50.03 -12.53 89.94
CA VAL A 165 -50.27 -11.19 89.38
C VAL A 165 -51.38 -10.52 90.14
N THR A 166 -51.13 -9.28 90.57
CA THR A 166 -52.16 -8.45 91.19
C THR A 166 -52.84 -7.65 90.10
N VAL A 167 -54.14 -7.87 89.93
CA VAL A 167 -54.93 -7.17 88.92
C VAL A 167 -55.50 -5.93 89.56
N ASN A 168 -54.91 -4.77 89.27
CA ASN A 168 -55.39 -3.47 89.79
C ASN A 168 -56.26 -2.71 88.75
N THR A 169 -56.05 -3.01 87.48
CA THR A 169 -56.80 -2.48 86.31
C THR A 169 -56.96 -3.61 85.30
N ASP A 170 -57.74 -3.38 84.23
CA ASP A 170 -57.78 -4.28 83.08
C ASP A 170 -56.35 -4.52 82.56
N ILE A 171 -55.98 -5.79 82.40
CA ILE A 171 -54.61 -6.18 82.05
C ILE A 171 -54.59 -7.47 81.24
N THR A 172 -53.68 -7.53 80.28
CA THR A 172 -53.39 -8.74 79.50
C THR A 172 -51.97 -9.21 79.77
N TYR A 173 -51.85 -10.44 80.23
CA TYR A 173 -50.57 -11.14 80.32
C TYR A 173 -50.46 -12.12 79.15
N THR A 174 -49.53 -11.84 78.25
CA THR A 174 -49.18 -12.75 77.16
C THR A 174 -47.98 -13.57 77.59
N ALA A 175 -48.11 -14.88 77.64
CA ALA A 175 -46.99 -15.79 77.76
C ALA A 175 -46.34 -15.91 76.37
N GLU A 176 -45.16 -15.32 76.23
CA GLU A 176 -44.30 -15.50 75.07
C GLU A 176 -43.69 -16.89 75.15
N MET A 177 -43.90 -17.67 74.10
CA MET A 177 -43.43 -19.04 73.97
C MET A 177 -42.36 -19.08 72.89
N ASP A 178 -41.15 -19.48 73.27
CA ASP A 178 -40.14 -19.92 72.32
C ASP A 178 -40.73 -21.13 71.58
N THR A 179 -40.71 -21.04 70.26
CA THR A 179 -41.31 -22.06 69.41
C THR A 179 -40.19 -22.84 68.77
N GLU A 180 -40.19 -24.14 68.96
CA GLU A 180 -39.32 -25.06 68.25
C GLU A 180 -40.15 -25.87 67.27
N TYR A 181 -39.61 -26.05 66.08
CA TYR A 181 -40.18 -26.92 65.07
C TYR A 181 -39.31 -28.15 64.88
N ARG A 182 -39.97 -29.27 64.66
CA ARG A 182 -39.31 -30.52 64.31
C ARG A 182 -38.91 -30.47 62.84
N ILE A 183 -37.69 -30.88 62.56
CA ILE A 183 -37.15 -31.02 61.22
C ILE A 183 -36.71 -32.47 61.06
N THR A 184 -37.21 -33.13 60.01
CA THR A 184 -36.71 -34.45 59.60
C THR A 184 -35.99 -34.32 58.27
N VAL A 185 -34.80 -34.90 58.18
CA VAL A 185 -33.97 -34.94 56.98
C VAL A 185 -33.73 -36.39 56.62
N ASP A 186 -34.00 -36.78 55.37
CA ASP A 186 -33.67 -38.10 54.86
C ASP A 186 -33.09 -38.04 53.44
N SER A 187 -32.76 -39.22 52.91
CA SER A 187 -32.28 -39.40 51.56
C SER A 187 -33.16 -40.35 50.76
N SER A 188 -33.13 -40.23 49.43
CA SER A 188 -33.79 -41.16 48.51
C SER A 188 -32.80 -41.55 47.40
N PRO A 189 -32.36 -42.83 47.28
CA PRO A 189 -32.74 -43.94 48.16
C PRO A 189 -32.19 -43.78 49.59
N SER A 190 -32.93 -44.30 50.58
CA SER A 190 -32.70 -44.06 52.02
C SER A 190 -31.39 -44.60 52.59
N GLU A 191 -30.65 -45.37 51.79
CA GLU A 191 -29.35 -45.95 52.13
C GLU A 191 -28.17 -44.99 51.89
N VAL A 192 -28.39 -43.86 51.21
CA VAL A 192 -27.31 -42.94 50.80
C VAL A 192 -26.83 -42.04 51.95
N SER A 193 -27.71 -41.68 52.88
CA SER A 193 -27.36 -40.85 54.03
C SER A 193 -28.28 -41.15 55.21
N GLU A 194 -27.74 -41.01 56.43
CA GLU A 194 -28.49 -41.17 57.67
C GLU A 194 -29.67 -40.19 57.76
N VAL A 195 -30.78 -40.66 58.34
CA VAL A 195 -31.95 -39.84 58.64
C VAL A 195 -31.66 -39.02 59.89
N ALA A 196 -31.80 -37.71 59.82
CA ALA A 196 -31.73 -36.82 60.97
C ALA A 196 -33.15 -36.39 61.37
N ASP A 197 -33.43 -36.36 62.67
CA ASP A 197 -34.71 -35.90 63.22
C ASP A 197 -34.42 -35.11 64.49
N PHE A 198 -34.65 -33.80 64.43
CA PHE A 198 -34.26 -32.89 65.50
C PHE A 198 -35.23 -31.74 65.65
N TRP A 199 -35.21 -31.12 66.83
CA TRP A 199 -35.96 -29.91 67.14
C TRP A 199 -35.04 -28.71 67.05
N THR A 200 -35.52 -27.62 66.48
CA THR A 200 -34.77 -26.37 66.39
C THR A 200 -35.68 -25.17 66.61
N ASP A 201 -35.11 -24.09 67.12
CA ASP A 201 -35.83 -22.85 67.36
C ASP A 201 -36.38 -22.25 66.04
N ARG A 202 -37.55 -21.64 66.14
CA ARG A 202 -38.15 -20.84 65.08
C ARG A 202 -37.26 -19.64 64.80
N GLY A 203 -36.93 -19.44 63.53
CA GLY A 203 -36.06 -18.38 63.05
C GLY A 203 -34.59 -18.81 62.90
N THR A 204 -34.23 -20.06 63.24
CA THR A 204 -32.89 -20.59 62.93
C THR A 204 -32.73 -20.82 61.43
N GLU A 205 -31.64 -20.33 60.86
CA GLU A 205 -31.21 -20.69 59.50
C GLU A 205 -30.38 -21.97 59.54
N TRP A 206 -30.81 -22.97 58.77
CA TRP A 206 -30.09 -24.23 58.61
C TRP A 206 -29.52 -24.34 57.21
N LEU A 207 -28.27 -24.81 57.15
CA LEU A 207 -27.58 -25.21 55.93
C LEU A 207 -27.58 -26.74 55.87
N PHE A 208 -28.44 -27.32 55.04
CA PHE A 208 -28.45 -28.76 54.82
C PHE A 208 -27.43 -29.13 53.77
N ASP A 209 -26.46 -29.94 54.18
CA ASP A 209 -25.46 -30.53 53.31
C ASP A 209 -25.23 -31.99 53.75
N PHE A 210 -24.71 -32.79 52.84
CA PHE A 210 -24.26 -34.15 53.12
C PHE A 210 -22.75 -34.22 52.88
N SER A 211 -22.02 -34.92 53.72
CA SER A 211 -20.58 -35.13 53.57
C SER A 211 -20.26 -36.61 53.80
N GLY A 212 -19.54 -37.24 52.88
CA GLY A 212 -19.30 -38.69 52.89
C GLY A 212 -19.13 -39.28 51.49
N ASP A 213 -18.66 -40.52 51.42
CA ASP A 213 -18.61 -41.30 50.18
C ASP A 213 -20.03 -41.78 49.83
N LEU A 214 -20.58 -41.31 48.71
CA LEU A 214 -21.96 -41.56 48.28
C LEU A 214 -22.11 -42.89 47.50
N GLY A 215 -21.04 -43.69 47.42
CA GLY A 215 -21.03 -44.94 46.69
C GLY A 215 -21.39 -44.73 45.21
N PRO A 216 -22.27 -45.57 44.63
CA PRO A 216 -22.66 -45.44 43.23
C PRO A 216 -23.74 -44.36 43.02
N TYR A 217 -23.96 -43.42 43.92
CA TYR A 217 -25.08 -42.48 43.83
C TYR A 217 -24.61 -41.01 43.68
N ASN A 218 -25.21 -40.27 42.74
CA ASN A 218 -24.99 -38.83 42.56
C ASN A 218 -26.19 -38.03 43.07
N PHE A 219 -25.92 -36.96 43.82
CA PHE A 219 -26.96 -36.02 44.26
C PHE A 219 -27.66 -35.38 43.07
N SER A 220 -28.99 -35.30 43.16
CA SER A 220 -29.86 -34.76 42.12
C SER A 220 -30.47 -33.43 42.56
N HIS A 221 -31.33 -33.43 43.59
CA HIS A 221 -32.08 -32.27 44.04
C HIS A 221 -32.66 -32.50 45.44
N TRP A 222 -33.22 -31.44 46.03
CA TRP A 222 -33.90 -31.48 47.32
C TRP A 222 -35.41 -31.43 47.17
N TYR A 223 -36.12 -32.18 48.01
CA TYR A 223 -37.52 -31.96 48.31
C TYR A 223 -37.65 -31.31 49.69
N VAL A 224 -38.49 -30.29 49.83
CA VAL A 224 -38.89 -29.70 51.12
C VAL A 224 -40.40 -29.75 51.22
N ASN A 225 -40.92 -30.43 52.25
CA ASN A 225 -42.35 -30.69 52.47
C ASN A 225 -43.05 -31.25 51.21
N GLY A 226 -42.41 -32.21 50.55
CA GLY A 226 -42.93 -32.86 49.35
C GLY A 226 -42.88 -32.02 48.07
N LYS A 227 -42.28 -30.83 48.08
CA LYS A 227 -42.06 -29.98 46.90
C LYS A 227 -40.59 -29.94 46.50
N ASP A 228 -40.30 -30.13 45.21
CA ASP A 228 -38.96 -29.99 44.67
C ASP A 228 -38.51 -28.52 44.77
N VAL A 229 -37.37 -28.29 45.43
CA VAL A 229 -36.78 -26.96 45.61
C VAL A 229 -35.47 -26.80 44.86
N GLY A 230 -35.12 -27.76 44.00
CA GLY A 230 -33.95 -27.73 43.13
C GLY A 230 -32.69 -28.27 43.77
N SER A 231 -31.57 -28.07 43.07
CA SER A 231 -30.29 -28.73 43.34
C SER A 231 -29.27 -27.87 44.09
N ALA A 232 -29.71 -26.79 44.74
CA ALA A 232 -28.81 -25.90 45.48
C ALA A 232 -28.14 -26.63 46.66
N ARG A 233 -26.83 -26.43 46.85
CA ARG A 233 -26.04 -27.11 47.88
C ARG A 233 -24.99 -26.16 48.48
N PRO A 234 -24.96 -25.96 49.82
CA PRO A 234 -25.95 -26.43 50.79
C PRO A 234 -27.35 -25.85 50.53
N LEU A 235 -28.39 -26.56 50.96
CA LEU A 235 -29.75 -26.02 50.98
C LEU A 235 -29.90 -25.08 52.17
N GLU A 236 -30.09 -23.80 51.90
CA GLU A 236 -30.42 -22.77 52.89
C GLU A 236 -31.91 -22.80 53.23
N LEU A 237 -32.24 -22.99 54.53
CA LEU A 237 -33.62 -23.02 55.01
C LEU A 237 -33.78 -22.23 56.32
N LEU A 238 -34.60 -21.18 56.29
CA LEU A 238 -35.05 -20.47 57.49
C LEU A 238 -36.23 -21.21 58.12
N VAL A 239 -36.08 -21.66 59.36
CA VAL A 239 -37.09 -22.47 60.04
C VAL A 239 -38.23 -21.60 60.57
N ASP A 240 -39.32 -21.51 59.82
CA ASP A 240 -40.54 -20.77 60.20
C ASP A 240 -41.75 -21.68 60.51
N LYS A 241 -41.63 -22.98 60.26
CA LYS A 241 -42.62 -24.06 60.50
C LYS A 241 -41.92 -25.43 60.50
N PRO A 242 -42.61 -26.55 60.78
CA PRO A 242 -42.03 -27.88 60.65
C PRO A 242 -41.67 -28.22 59.20
N TYR A 243 -40.55 -28.92 59.01
CA TYR A 243 -40.04 -29.29 57.69
C TYR A 243 -39.63 -30.75 57.60
N HIS A 244 -40.01 -31.39 56.50
CA HIS A 244 -39.45 -32.63 56.01
C HIS A 244 -38.56 -32.32 54.80
N VAL A 245 -37.27 -32.61 54.90
CA VAL A 245 -36.27 -32.35 53.87
C VAL A 245 -35.75 -33.69 53.33
N THR A 246 -35.74 -33.89 52.02
CA THR A 246 -35.22 -35.11 51.39
C THR A 246 -34.15 -34.77 50.36
N ALA A 247 -32.95 -35.35 50.50
CA ALA A 247 -31.90 -35.33 49.49
C ALA A 247 -32.09 -36.48 48.50
N VAL A 248 -32.32 -36.20 47.22
CA VAL A 248 -32.50 -37.24 46.19
C VAL A 248 -31.19 -37.54 45.48
N PHE A 249 -30.83 -38.82 45.34
CA PHE A 249 -29.65 -39.30 44.66
C PHE A 249 -29.99 -40.37 43.59
N ALA A 250 -29.17 -40.49 42.55
CA ALA A 250 -29.37 -41.39 41.42
C ALA A 250 -28.16 -42.30 41.15
N GLU A 251 -28.39 -43.57 40.79
CA GLU A 251 -27.39 -44.65 40.63
C GLU A 251 -26.49 -44.48 39.39
N GLN A 252 -25.20 -44.86 39.49
CA GLN A 252 -24.11 -44.55 38.54
C GLN A 252 -23.84 -45.73 37.58
N GLN A 253 -23.94 -45.49 36.26
CA GLN A 253 -23.57 -46.45 35.19
C GLN A 253 -22.07 -46.34 34.84
N ALA A 254 -21.42 -47.45 34.44
CA ALA A 254 -20.02 -47.43 33.97
C ALA A 254 -19.85 -46.47 32.79
N GLN A 255 -18.83 -45.62 32.81
CA GLN A 255 -18.65 -44.52 31.87
C GLN A 255 -17.38 -44.70 31.02
N TYR A 256 -17.50 -44.49 29.71
CA TYR A 256 -16.40 -44.46 28.76
C TYR A 256 -16.31 -43.06 28.12
N THR A 257 -15.12 -42.70 27.66
CA THR A 257 -14.89 -41.44 26.95
C THR A 257 -15.08 -41.63 25.45
N LEU A 258 -15.85 -40.71 24.84
CA LEU A 258 -15.98 -40.57 23.41
C LEU A 258 -15.35 -39.25 23.00
N THR A 259 -14.21 -39.33 22.31
CA THR A 259 -13.56 -38.17 21.69
C THR A 259 -13.94 -38.11 20.22
N VAL A 260 -14.56 -37.00 19.81
CA VAL A 260 -14.76 -36.68 18.39
C VAL A 260 -13.86 -35.50 18.05
N THR A 261 -13.04 -35.67 17.02
CA THR A 261 -12.13 -34.64 16.51
C THR A 261 -12.22 -34.55 14.99
N THR A 262 -11.59 -33.53 14.40
CA THR A 262 -11.50 -33.34 12.95
C THR A 262 -10.05 -33.19 12.52
N SER A 263 -9.74 -33.64 11.31
CA SER A 263 -8.40 -33.53 10.69
C SER A 263 -8.56 -33.06 9.24
N PRO A 264 -7.68 -32.18 8.70
CA PRO A 264 -6.49 -31.63 9.36
C PRO A 264 -6.79 -30.47 10.34
N GLU A 265 -8.01 -29.94 10.37
CA GLU A 265 -8.36 -28.77 11.19
C GLU A 265 -9.09 -29.16 12.47
N THR A 266 -8.58 -28.71 13.61
CA THR A 266 -9.32 -28.71 14.88
C THR A 266 -10.17 -27.44 15.01
N GLY A 267 -11.19 -27.44 15.85
CA GLY A 267 -12.03 -26.29 16.07
C GLY A 267 -13.19 -26.18 15.08
N LEU A 268 -13.59 -27.27 14.44
CA LEU A 268 -14.76 -27.37 13.57
C LEU A 268 -15.99 -27.83 14.38
N ASN A 269 -17.18 -27.42 13.95
CA ASN A 269 -18.45 -27.81 14.53
C ASN A 269 -18.71 -29.30 14.28
N ILE A 270 -18.73 -30.06 15.37
CA ILE A 270 -19.08 -31.48 15.42
C ILE A 270 -20.36 -31.63 16.25
N SER A 271 -21.07 -32.74 16.08
CA SER A 271 -22.21 -33.09 16.93
C SER A 271 -21.96 -34.42 17.62
N ILE A 272 -22.28 -34.48 18.91
CA ILE A 272 -22.25 -35.72 19.70
C ILE A 272 -23.59 -35.82 20.43
N GLY A 273 -24.33 -36.91 20.18
CA GLY A 273 -25.67 -37.11 20.74
C GLY A 273 -26.69 -36.08 20.25
N GLY A 274 -26.46 -35.44 19.11
CA GLY A 274 -27.31 -34.34 18.59
C GLY A 274 -26.97 -32.94 19.12
N THR A 275 -26.05 -32.84 20.10
CA THR A 275 -25.57 -31.55 20.62
C THR A 275 -24.35 -31.08 19.84
N ASN A 276 -24.30 -29.80 19.46
CA ASN A 276 -23.18 -29.21 18.73
C ASN A 276 -22.03 -28.83 19.68
N TYR A 277 -20.81 -29.14 19.27
CA TYR A 277 -19.56 -28.82 19.96
C TYR A 277 -18.50 -28.36 18.96
N THR A 278 -17.43 -27.77 19.47
CA THR A 278 -16.22 -27.46 18.72
C THR A 278 -15.18 -28.57 18.93
N SER A 279 -14.62 -29.12 17.86
CA SER A 279 -13.61 -30.19 17.92
C SER A 279 -12.24 -29.70 18.43
N PRO A 280 -11.39 -30.56 19.05
CA PRO A 280 -11.76 -31.85 19.60
C PRO A 280 -12.70 -31.69 20.79
N LYS A 281 -13.72 -32.56 20.88
CA LYS A 281 -14.58 -32.66 22.06
C LYS A 281 -14.55 -34.08 22.59
N THR A 282 -14.24 -34.19 23.88
CA THR A 282 -14.45 -35.41 24.65
C THR A 282 -15.70 -35.27 25.50
N VAL A 283 -16.57 -36.27 25.43
CA VAL A 283 -17.71 -36.43 26.35
C VAL A 283 -17.59 -37.78 27.05
N THR A 284 -18.11 -37.83 28.27
CA THR A 284 -18.20 -39.08 29.03
C THR A 284 -19.63 -39.59 28.92
N LEU A 285 -19.81 -40.81 28.41
CA LEU A 285 -21.13 -41.43 28.23
C LEU A 285 -21.16 -42.79 28.92
N ASN A 286 -22.36 -43.22 29.32
CA ASN A 286 -22.54 -44.51 29.96
C ASN A 286 -22.33 -45.65 28.94
N SER A 287 -21.75 -46.76 29.37
CA SER A 287 -21.56 -47.99 28.60
C SER A 287 -22.87 -48.48 27.98
N GLY A 288 -22.83 -48.87 26.71
CA GLY A 288 -23.99 -49.28 25.92
C GLY A 288 -24.80 -48.13 25.31
N THR A 289 -24.46 -46.87 25.59
CA THR A 289 -25.14 -45.72 24.97
C THR A 289 -24.91 -45.69 23.47
N ALA A 290 -26.00 -45.74 22.70
CA ALA A 290 -25.99 -45.42 21.29
C ALA A 290 -25.94 -43.89 21.13
N SER A 291 -24.83 -43.36 20.61
CA SER A 291 -24.64 -41.92 20.40
C SER A 291 -24.47 -41.62 18.90
N SER A 292 -25.16 -40.61 18.42
CA SER A 292 -24.97 -40.09 17.07
C SER A 292 -23.77 -39.15 17.06
N ILE A 293 -22.73 -39.46 16.28
CA ILE A 293 -21.62 -38.55 16.01
C ILE A 293 -21.76 -37.98 14.61
N GLY A 294 -21.55 -36.69 14.48
CA GLY A 294 -21.62 -35.97 13.21
C GLY A 294 -20.59 -34.88 13.12
N VAL A 295 -20.33 -34.43 11.91
CA VAL A 295 -19.61 -33.19 11.63
C VAL A 295 -20.44 -32.35 10.68
N ALA A 296 -20.60 -31.06 10.96
CA ALA A 296 -21.23 -30.17 9.99
C ALA A 296 -20.35 -30.16 8.73
N SER A 297 -20.93 -30.26 7.54
CA SER A 297 -20.17 -30.31 6.29
C SER A 297 -21.00 -29.78 5.14
N PRO A 298 -20.49 -28.84 4.32
CA PRO A 298 -19.19 -28.19 4.47
C PRO A 298 -19.17 -27.18 5.64
N GLN A 299 -17.97 -26.90 6.16
CA GLN A 299 -17.73 -25.80 7.09
C GLN A 299 -16.71 -24.84 6.52
N GLU A 300 -17.03 -23.55 6.54
CA GLU A 300 -16.16 -22.52 6.00
C GLU A 300 -15.61 -21.65 7.13
N LYS A 301 -14.32 -21.32 7.04
CA LYS A 301 -13.62 -20.42 7.95
C LYS A 301 -12.91 -19.35 7.14
N GLU A 302 -12.74 -18.18 7.75
CA GLU A 302 -11.82 -17.15 7.29
C GLU A 302 -10.46 -17.40 7.96
N ARG A 303 -9.45 -17.80 7.19
CA ARG A 303 -8.10 -18.12 7.68
C ARG A 303 -7.03 -17.19 7.13
N SER A 304 -7.35 -16.42 6.10
CA SER A 304 -6.46 -15.43 5.51
C SER A 304 -7.21 -14.13 5.21
N GLY A 305 -6.47 -13.03 5.09
CA GLY A 305 -7.01 -11.77 4.56
C GLY A 305 -6.91 -11.65 3.04
N GLN A 306 -6.67 -12.77 2.33
CA GLN A 306 -6.37 -12.74 0.89
C GLN A 306 -7.64 -12.60 0.04
N VAL A 307 -8.75 -13.16 0.52
CA VAL A 307 -10.05 -13.16 -0.14
C VAL A 307 -11.09 -12.71 0.89
N ALA A 308 -12.04 -11.86 0.49
CA ALA A 308 -13.06 -11.37 1.41
C ALA A 308 -14.02 -12.48 1.89
N GLY A 309 -14.25 -12.53 3.20
CA GLY A 309 -15.14 -13.48 3.89
C GLY A 309 -14.49 -14.84 4.11
N THR A 310 -15.31 -15.89 4.27
CA THR A 310 -14.79 -17.25 4.42
C THR A 310 -14.02 -17.69 3.17
N ASP A 311 -12.84 -18.27 3.39
CA ASP A 311 -11.84 -18.52 2.34
C ASP A 311 -11.26 -19.94 2.35
N THR A 312 -11.53 -20.70 3.41
CA THR A 312 -11.09 -22.10 3.59
C THR A 312 -12.30 -22.95 3.95
N ARG A 313 -12.55 -24.00 3.18
CA ARG A 313 -13.71 -24.89 3.33
C ARG A 313 -13.26 -26.31 3.68
N PHE A 314 -13.87 -26.88 4.69
CA PHE A 314 -13.65 -28.24 5.16
C PHE A 314 -14.89 -29.06 4.83
N THR A 315 -14.72 -30.08 3.99
CA THR A 315 -15.81 -30.97 3.60
C THR A 315 -15.51 -32.38 4.10
N PHE A 316 -16.46 -33.00 4.80
CA PHE A 316 -16.30 -34.34 5.33
C PHE A 316 -16.08 -35.36 4.19
N VAL A 317 -15.12 -36.24 4.40
CA VAL A 317 -14.79 -37.34 3.48
C VAL A 317 -15.21 -38.66 4.11
N GLN A 318 -14.66 -38.95 5.30
CA GLN A 318 -14.87 -40.19 6.03
C GLN A 318 -14.48 -40.03 7.50
N TRP A 319 -14.86 -40.97 8.34
CA TRP A 319 -14.32 -41.12 9.69
C TRP A 319 -13.00 -41.91 9.65
N SER A 320 -12.19 -41.83 10.72
CA SER A 320 -10.90 -42.52 10.85
C SER A 320 -10.95 -44.05 10.77
N ASP A 321 -12.16 -44.63 10.85
CA ASP A 321 -12.43 -46.06 10.64
C ASP A 321 -13.00 -46.34 9.24
N THR A 322 -12.81 -45.43 8.28
CA THR A 322 -13.20 -45.49 6.86
C THR A 322 -14.70 -45.39 6.56
N VAL A 323 -15.53 -45.15 7.57
CA VAL A 323 -16.99 -45.01 7.39
C VAL A 323 -17.33 -43.65 6.76
N THR A 324 -18.19 -43.63 5.74
CA THR A 324 -18.56 -42.42 4.99
C THR A 324 -19.94 -41.85 5.36
N SER A 325 -20.72 -42.52 6.22
CA SER A 325 -22.00 -41.99 6.72
C SER A 325 -21.77 -40.87 7.74
N ASN A 326 -22.43 -39.73 7.56
CA ASN A 326 -22.38 -38.57 8.47
C ASN A 326 -23.75 -37.86 8.53
N PRO A 327 -24.39 -37.73 9.71
CA PRO A 327 -23.99 -38.31 10.99
C PRO A 327 -24.08 -39.85 10.99
N ARG A 328 -23.44 -40.50 11.96
CA ARG A 328 -23.50 -41.95 12.19
C ARG A 328 -23.77 -42.27 13.65
N THR A 329 -24.44 -43.38 13.89
CA THR A 329 -24.64 -43.92 15.24
C THR A 329 -23.49 -44.86 15.59
N ILE A 330 -22.94 -44.70 16.79
CA ILE A 330 -21.98 -45.61 17.40
C ILE A 330 -22.53 -46.11 18.75
N THR A 331 -22.09 -47.28 19.19
CA THR A 331 -22.38 -47.79 20.53
C THR A 331 -21.09 -47.79 21.34
N LEU A 332 -21.12 -47.12 22.49
CA LEU A 332 -19.91 -46.96 23.31
C LEU A 332 -19.73 -48.14 24.26
N ASN A 333 -18.70 -48.95 24.05
CA ASN A 333 -18.35 -50.11 24.89
C ASN A 333 -16.88 -50.10 25.36
N SER A 334 -16.12 -49.07 25.01
CA SER A 334 -14.77 -48.74 25.49
C SER A 334 -14.51 -47.25 25.28
N ASP A 335 -13.38 -46.73 25.75
CA ASP A 335 -12.90 -45.42 25.29
C ASP A 335 -12.71 -45.46 23.77
N MET A 336 -13.25 -44.47 23.07
CA MET A 336 -13.23 -44.40 21.60
C MET A 336 -12.86 -43.00 21.13
N THR A 337 -12.04 -42.93 20.08
CA THR A 337 -11.74 -41.68 19.36
C THR A 337 -12.13 -41.83 17.89
N TYR A 338 -12.97 -40.93 17.40
CA TYR A 338 -13.31 -40.82 15.99
C TYR A 338 -12.82 -39.49 15.44
N THR A 339 -11.98 -39.54 14.41
CA THR A 339 -11.55 -38.36 13.68
C THR A 339 -12.38 -38.26 12.40
N ALA A 340 -13.13 -37.18 12.22
CA ALA A 340 -13.70 -36.84 10.93
C ALA A 340 -12.58 -36.31 10.02
N GLU A 341 -12.25 -37.06 8.98
CA GLU A 341 -11.31 -36.68 7.95
C GLU A 341 -12.01 -35.74 6.96
N MET A 342 -11.48 -34.53 6.87
CA MET A 342 -12.01 -33.46 6.06
C MET A 342 -11.06 -33.21 4.89
N LYS A 343 -11.59 -33.10 3.67
CA LYS A 343 -10.85 -32.50 2.56
C LYS A 343 -10.86 -30.99 2.74
N VAL A 344 -9.73 -30.36 2.39
CA VAL A 344 -9.55 -28.91 2.43
C VAL A 344 -9.74 -28.35 1.02
N GLU A 345 -10.59 -27.34 0.90
CA GLU A 345 -10.78 -26.57 -0.31
C GLU A 345 -10.47 -25.11 -0.03
N TYR A 346 -9.82 -24.44 -0.97
CA TYR A 346 -9.50 -23.01 -0.89
C TYR A 346 -10.35 -22.24 -1.89
N LYS A 347 -10.83 -21.08 -1.44
CA LYS A 347 -11.59 -20.17 -2.29
C LYS A 347 -10.64 -19.44 -3.23
N VAL A 348 -10.99 -19.44 -4.50
CA VAL A 348 -10.36 -18.59 -5.50
C VAL A 348 -11.36 -17.54 -5.93
N THR A 349 -10.98 -16.27 -5.79
CA THR A 349 -11.68 -15.16 -6.44
C THR A 349 -10.89 -14.69 -7.63
N THR A 350 -11.61 -14.28 -8.65
CA THR A 350 -11.03 -13.74 -9.87
C THR A 350 -11.64 -12.36 -10.14
N SER A 351 -10.83 -11.43 -10.62
CA SER A 351 -11.31 -10.10 -11.02
C SER A 351 -10.40 -9.50 -12.09
N THR A 352 -10.84 -8.38 -12.68
CA THR A 352 -10.00 -7.54 -13.52
C THR A 352 -9.80 -6.18 -12.87
N ASN A 353 -8.65 -5.56 -13.13
CA ASN A 353 -8.39 -4.19 -12.72
C ASN A 353 -7.82 -3.39 -13.90
N PRO A 354 -8.48 -2.32 -14.39
CA PRO A 354 -9.75 -1.78 -13.91
C PRO A 354 -10.92 -2.78 -14.00
N ALA A 355 -11.94 -2.61 -13.18
CA ALA A 355 -13.11 -3.50 -13.18
C ALA A 355 -13.81 -3.49 -14.56
N GLY A 356 -14.34 -4.63 -15.01
CA GLY A 356 -15.15 -4.71 -16.24
C GLY A 356 -14.96 -5.96 -17.11
N GLY A 357 -14.04 -6.87 -16.79
CA GLY A 357 -13.96 -8.20 -17.41
C GLY A 357 -14.29 -9.31 -16.42
N THR A 358 -14.60 -10.50 -16.94
CA THR A 358 -14.82 -11.72 -16.14
C THR A 358 -13.70 -12.71 -16.42
N VAL A 359 -12.89 -13.01 -15.41
CA VAL A 359 -11.87 -14.06 -15.48
C VAL A 359 -12.53 -15.37 -15.03
N ASP A 360 -12.58 -16.37 -15.90
CA ASP A 360 -13.15 -17.66 -15.55
C ASP A 360 -12.30 -18.38 -14.49
N GLY A 361 -12.97 -19.08 -13.57
CA GLY A 361 -12.32 -19.93 -12.57
C GLY A 361 -12.49 -19.48 -11.12
N ALA A 362 -13.34 -18.50 -10.81
CA ALA A 362 -13.75 -18.25 -9.43
C ALA A 362 -14.58 -19.44 -8.90
N ALA A 363 -14.01 -20.21 -7.96
CA ALA A 363 -14.65 -21.37 -7.36
C ALA A 363 -13.88 -21.80 -6.09
N TRP A 364 -14.40 -22.84 -5.44
CA TRP A 364 -13.67 -23.59 -4.43
C TRP A 364 -12.90 -24.73 -5.09
N TYR A 365 -11.61 -24.85 -4.78
CA TYR A 365 -10.75 -25.90 -5.34
C TYR A 365 -10.12 -26.72 -4.22
N MET A 366 -9.96 -28.03 -4.47
CA MET A 366 -9.21 -28.92 -3.59
C MET A 366 -7.78 -28.39 -3.40
N ALA A 367 -7.29 -28.42 -2.16
CA ALA A 367 -5.91 -28.06 -1.86
C ALA A 367 -4.93 -28.85 -2.74
N GLY A 368 -4.01 -28.14 -3.40
CA GLY A 368 -3.03 -28.70 -4.34
C GLY A 368 -3.51 -28.78 -5.80
N THR A 369 -4.72 -28.32 -6.12
CA THR A 369 -5.19 -28.24 -7.51
C THR A 369 -4.35 -27.24 -8.30
N VAL A 370 -3.83 -27.64 -9.46
CA VAL A 370 -3.23 -26.72 -10.43
C VAL A 370 -4.29 -26.31 -11.44
N LYS A 371 -4.53 -25.01 -11.59
CA LYS A 371 -5.54 -24.47 -12.50
C LYS A 371 -4.93 -23.37 -13.37
N ASN A 372 -5.29 -23.38 -14.65
CA ASN A 372 -4.90 -22.34 -15.59
C ASN A 372 -5.98 -21.26 -15.63
N PHE A 373 -5.55 -20.00 -15.52
CA PHE A 373 -6.40 -18.83 -15.61
C PHE A 373 -6.04 -18.06 -16.88
N THR A 374 -7.06 -17.70 -17.67
CA THR A 374 -6.89 -16.94 -18.91
C THR A 374 -7.50 -15.55 -18.71
N ALA A 375 -6.76 -14.51 -19.03
CA ALA A 375 -7.26 -13.15 -18.95
C ALA A 375 -8.25 -12.92 -20.09
N PRO A 376 -9.47 -12.41 -19.83
CA PRO A 376 -10.45 -12.16 -20.87
C PRO A 376 -9.97 -11.07 -21.83
N VAL A 377 -10.36 -11.16 -23.10
CA VAL A 377 -10.15 -10.06 -24.05
C VAL A 377 -11.09 -8.91 -23.66
N ARG A 378 -10.57 -7.68 -23.60
CA ARG A 378 -11.34 -6.48 -23.25
C ARG A 378 -11.11 -5.39 -24.30
N THR A 379 -12.20 -4.82 -24.83
CA THR A 379 -12.12 -3.70 -25.76
C THR A 379 -11.64 -2.44 -25.04
N GLY A 380 -10.61 -1.77 -25.58
CA GLY A 380 -10.07 -0.54 -25.00
C GLY A 380 -9.10 -0.77 -23.83
N TYR A 381 -8.62 -2.00 -23.64
CA TYR A 381 -7.76 -2.39 -22.53
C TYR A 381 -6.84 -3.54 -22.91
N THR A 382 -5.52 -3.37 -22.78
CA THR A 382 -4.55 -4.44 -23.00
C THR A 382 -4.23 -5.15 -21.69
N PHE A 383 -4.25 -6.49 -21.68
CA PHE A 383 -3.81 -7.27 -20.52
C PHE A 383 -2.33 -6.98 -20.25
N SER A 384 -2.00 -6.64 -19.00
CA SER A 384 -0.66 -6.28 -18.58
C SER A 384 0.04 -7.41 -17.84
N HIS A 385 -0.55 -7.88 -16.74
CA HIS A 385 0.04 -8.94 -15.90
C HIS A 385 -0.98 -9.51 -14.93
N TRP A 386 -0.66 -10.66 -14.33
CA TRP A 386 -1.42 -11.24 -13.23
C TRP A 386 -0.91 -10.73 -11.89
N VAL A 387 -1.84 -10.41 -10.99
CA VAL A 387 -1.56 -10.21 -9.57
C VAL A 387 -2.26 -11.29 -8.77
N ILE A 388 -1.51 -12.05 -7.98
CA ILE A 388 -2.05 -13.08 -7.09
C ILE A 388 -1.73 -12.70 -5.66
N ASN A 389 -2.77 -12.55 -4.82
CA ASN A 389 -2.60 -12.22 -3.39
C ASN A 389 -1.76 -10.93 -3.16
N GLY A 390 -1.88 -9.95 -4.07
CA GLY A 390 -1.15 -8.68 -4.02
C GLY A 390 0.26 -8.71 -4.62
N ALA A 391 0.79 -9.87 -5.02
CA ALA A 391 2.09 -10.00 -5.68
C ALA A 391 1.95 -10.07 -7.20
N ASN A 392 2.83 -9.38 -7.93
CA ASN A 392 2.92 -9.46 -9.39
C ASN A 392 3.53 -10.81 -9.80
N MET A 393 2.84 -11.54 -10.68
CA MET A 393 3.21 -12.88 -11.13
C MET A 393 3.66 -12.93 -12.60
N GLY A 394 3.79 -11.79 -13.26
CA GLY A 394 4.17 -11.69 -14.67
C GLY A 394 3.00 -11.69 -15.65
N ASP A 395 3.33 -11.68 -16.93
CA ASP A 395 2.45 -11.45 -18.08
C ASP A 395 2.10 -12.73 -18.86
N ASP A 396 2.55 -13.90 -18.41
CA ASP A 396 2.18 -15.20 -18.97
C ASP A 396 0.65 -15.40 -18.95
N ASN A 397 0.03 -15.52 -20.13
CA ASN A 397 -1.42 -15.73 -20.27
C ASN A 397 -1.71 -16.87 -21.26
N PRO A 398 -2.25 -18.03 -20.83
CA PRO A 398 -2.76 -18.32 -19.49
C PRO A 398 -1.67 -18.58 -18.42
N ILE A 399 -1.96 -18.23 -17.17
CA ILE A 399 -1.10 -18.52 -16.01
C ILE A 399 -1.51 -19.81 -15.32
N SER A 400 -0.53 -20.66 -14.97
CA SER A 400 -0.74 -21.89 -14.18
C SER A 400 -0.56 -21.60 -12.69
N VAL A 401 -1.62 -21.79 -11.88
CA VAL A 401 -1.60 -21.48 -10.45
C VAL A 401 -1.84 -22.74 -9.62
N ASN A 402 -0.92 -23.03 -8.68
CA ASN A 402 -1.11 -24.06 -7.66
C ASN A 402 -1.94 -23.50 -6.48
N ILE A 403 -3.11 -24.08 -6.25
CA ILE A 403 -4.07 -23.65 -5.23
C ILE A 403 -3.78 -24.38 -3.92
N ASN A 404 -2.71 -23.96 -3.24
CA ASN A 404 -2.27 -24.44 -1.94
C ASN A 404 -2.70 -23.53 -0.76
N SER A 405 -3.35 -22.42 -1.06
CA SER A 405 -3.94 -21.46 -0.12
C SER A 405 -5.05 -20.69 -0.85
N PRO A 406 -5.89 -19.90 -0.16
CA PRO A 406 -6.84 -19.00 -0.81
C PRO A 406 -6.12 -18.07 -1.79
N LYS A 407 -6.68 -17.88 -2.99
CA LYS A 407 -6.08 -17.04 -4.04
C LYS A 407 -7.07 -15.95 -4.46
N ASN A 408 -6.63 -14.71 -4.42
CA ASN A 408 -7.24 -13.60 -5.14
C ASN A 408 -6.43 -13.33 -6.40
N ILE A 409 -6.98 -13.70 -7.56
CA ILE A 409 -6.31 -13.62 -8.86
C ILE A 409 -6.89 -12.46 -9.64
N VAL A 410 -6.06 -11.45 -9.91
CA VAL A 410 -6.47 -10.23 -10.59
C VAL A 410 -5.74 -10.17 -11.93
N ALA A 411 -6.49 -10.10 -13.03
CA ALA A 411 -5.93 -9.72 -14.32
C ALA A 411 -5.85 -8.19 -14.40
N ASN A 412 -4.64 -7.64 -14.38
CA ASN A 412 -4.43 -6.21 -14.54
C ASN A 412 -4.40 -5.84 -16.02
N TYR A 413 -5.03 -4.72 -16.35
CA TYR A 413 -5.10 -4.15 -17.68
C TYR A 413 -4.65 -2.69 -17.64
N THR A 414 -4.09 -2.25 -18.75
CA THR A 414 -3.80 -0.84 -19.00
C THR A 414 -4.88 -0.31 -19.94
N ALA A 415 -5.44 0.87 -19.66
CA ALA A 415 -6.39 1.52 -20.57
C ALA A 415 -5.69 1.82 -21.90
N GLU A 416 -6.30 1.42 -23.01
CA GLU A 416 -5.86 1.86 -24.33
C GLU A 416 -6.10 3.38 -24.42
N SER A 417 -5.05 4.12 -24.76
CA SER A 417 -5.13 5.58 -24.81
C SER A 417 -6.09 6.05 -25.92
N THR A 418 -6.82 7.14 -25.71
CA THR A 418 -7.57 7.80 -26.79
C THR A 418 -6.67 8.63 -27.70
N THR A 419 -5.48 9.02 -27.21
CA THR A 419 -4.44 9.65 -28.01
C THR A 419 -3.72 8.59 -28.82
N LYS A 420 -3.50 8.87 -30.11
CA LYS A 420 -2.71 8.02 -31.00
C LYS A 420 -1.40 8.75 -31.26
N ASN A 421 -0.32 8.25 -30.70
CA ASN A 421 1.01 8.74 -31.02
C ASN A 421 1.63 7.79 -32.04
N ILE A 422 2.46 8.32 -32.92
CA ILE A 422 3.25 7.54 -33.87
C ILE A 422 4.71 7.82 -33.58
N TYR A 423 5.47 6.77 -33.35
CA TYR A 423 6.92 6.78 -33.25
C TYR A 423 7.48 5.90 -34.35
N GLY A 424 8.70 6.16 -34.77
CA GLY A 424 9.39 5.24 -35.66
C GLY A 424 10.73 5.76 -36.10
N THR A 425 11.39 4.92 -36.87
CA THR A 425 12.66 5.19 -37.51
C THR A 425 12.51 5.04 -39.02
N VAL A 426 13.18 5.93 -39.76
CA VAL A 426 13.32 5.86 -41.21
C VAL A 426 14.77 5.52 -41.50
N THR A 427 14.98 4.39 -42.18
CA THR A 427 16.33 3.91 -42.53
C THR A 427 16.50 3.86 -44.05
N PRO A 428 17.72 4.03 -44.58
CA PRO A 428 17.95 3.84 -46.00
C PRO A 428 17.69 2.38 -46.40
N TYR A 429 17.13 2.17 -47.58
CA TYR A 429 17.10 0.88 -48.24
C TYR A 429 18.35 0.73 -49.10
N THR A 430 19.15 -0.28 -48.80
CA THR A 430 20.45 -0.55 -49.42
C THR A 430 20.43 -1.79 -50.32
N GLY A 431 19.23 -2.31 -50.63
CA GLY A 431 19.03 -3.33 -51.64
C GLY A 431 18.89 -2.75 -53.06
N ASN A 432 18.66 -3.62 -54.05
CA ASN A 432 18.50 -3.19 -55.45
C ASN A 432 17.23 -2.35 -55.66
N ILE A 433 17.40 -1.11 -56.14
CA ILE A 433 16.30 -0.19 -56.43
C ILE A 433 15.80 -0.35 -57.89
N LYS A 434 16.66 -0.83 -58.80
CA LYS A 434 16.28 -1.31 -60.16
C LYS A 434 16.23 -2.84 -60.17
N THR A 435 15.12 -3.42 -60.65
CA THR A 435 14.92 -4.87 -60.68
C THR A 435 15.94 -5.56 -61.59
N ALA A 436 16.98 -6.15 -60.99
CA ALA A 436 17.70 -7.29 -61.52
C ALA A 436 18.03 -8.24 -60.36
N ASP A 437 17.64 -9.50 -60.49
CA ASP A 437 17.71 -10.55 -59.47
C ASP A 437 19.10 -10.65 -58.79
N LEU A 438 19.21 -10.20 -57.54
CA LEU A 438 20.22 -10.65 -56.57
C LEU A 438 19.59 -10.71 -55.18
N ASN A 439 19.64 -11.90 -54.58
CA ASN A 439 18.88 -12.35 -53.40
C ASN A 439 19.20 -11.59 -52.09
N GLU A 440 18.15 -11.47 -51.27
CA GLU A 440 18.02 -10.78 -49.98
C GLU A 440 19.01 -11.19 -48.88
N MET A 441 19.38 -10.24 -48.01
CA MET A 441 19.75 -10.48 -46.61
C MET A 441 19.25 -9.35 -45.69
N GLU A 442 18.77 -9.79 -44.53
CA GLU A 442 18.04 -9.04 -43.50
C GLU A 442 19.01 -8.29 -42.55
N ILE A 443 18.68 -7.04 -42.19
CA ILE A 443 19.47 -6.16 -41.32
C ILE A 443 18.87 -6.17 -39.89
N ARG A 444 19.72 -6.24 -38.86
CA ARG A 444 19.31 -6.04 -37.44
C ARG A 444 20.00 -4.80 -36.85
N SER A 445 19.22 -3.98 -36.15
CA SER A 445 19.67 -2.76 -35.46
C SER A 445 20.19 -3.06 -34.05
N ASN A 446 21.08 -2.19 -33.54
CA ASN A 446 21.48 -2.13 -32.14
C ASN A 446 21.49 -0.67 -31.67
N THR A 447 20.90 -0.44 -30.49
CA THR A 447 20.70 0.87 -29.87
C THR A 447 21.40 0.91 -28.50
N GLU A 448 21.81 2.12 -28.10
CA GLU A 448 22.18 2.59 -26.75
C GLU A 448 23.67 2.72 -26.41
N ILE A 449 24.06 3.94 -26.01
CA ILE A 449 24.50 4.35 -24.65
C ILE A 449 25.07 5.79 -24.74
N ARG A 450 24.58 6.74 -23.92
CA ARG A 450 25.35 7.93 -23.48
C ARG A 450 24.87 8.42 -22.11
N THR A 451 25.81 8.67 -21.19
CA THR A 451 25.65 9.53 -20.00
C THR A 451 26.97 10.26 -19.73
N THR A 452 26.92 11.55 -19.40
CA THR A 452 28.09 12.39 -19.06
C THR A 452 27.90 13.04 -17.68
N ASN A 453 28.99 13.12 -16.89
CA ASN A 453 29.09 13.79 -15.58
C ASN A 453 30.18 14.89 -15.62
N ASP A 454 30.04 15.90 -14.76
CA ASP A 454 30.97 16.99 -14.38
C ASP A 454 30.81 18.38 -15.04
N LYS A 455 29.65 19.03 -14.82
CA LYS A 455 29.54 20.51 -14.82
C LYS A 455 28.60 20.97 -13.68
N PRO A 456 28.77 22.18 -13.10
CA PRO A 456 27.90 22.62 -12.00
C PRO A 456 26.44 22.68 -12.46
N GLU A 457 25.53 22.21 -11.62
CA GLU A 457 24.12 22.00 -11.98
C GLU A 457 23.29 23.30 -11.99
N TYR A 458 23.77 24.39 -11.36
CA TYR A 458 23.03 25.64 -11.21
C TYR A 458 23.92 26.89 -10.98
N ILE A 459 23.37 28.08 -11.26
CA ILE A 459 23.95 29.39 -10.95
C ILE A 459 23.71 29.73 -9.47
N GLU A 460 24.78 30.00 -8.73
CA GLU A 460 24.72 30.32 -7.30
C GLU A 460 23.93 31.61 -7.03
N ASN A 461 23.07 31.59 -6.00
CA ASN A 461 22.20 32.70 -5.56
C ASN A 461 21.13 33.13 -6.58
N GLU A 462 20.83 32.32 -7.61
CA GLU A 462 19.73 32.56 -8.53
C GLU A 462 18.64 31.50 -8.48
N TYR A 463 17.39 31.96 -8.55
CA TYR A 463 16.21 31.10 -8.40
C TYR A 463 15.13 31.46 -9.42
N LEU A 464 14.36 30.45 -9.84
CA LEU A 464 13.09 30.60 -10.53
C LEU A 464 11.96 30.33 -9.54
N LEU A 465 11.12 31.34 -9.31
CA LEU A 465 9.98 31.32 -8.40
C LEU A 465 8.68 31.25 -9.20
N LYS A 466 7.96 30.12 -9.17
CA LYS A 466 6.60 30.06 -9.72
C LYS A 466 5.68 30.86 -8.82
N VAL A 467 4.82 31.71 -9.41
CA VAL A 467 3.87 32.54 -8.68
C VAL A 467 2.47 32.42 -9.27
N GLU A 468 1.45 32.63 -8.46
CA GLU A 468 0.06 32.70 -8.96
C GLU A 468 -0.23 34.09 -9.55
N SER A 469 0.40 35.12 -8.98
CA SER A 469 0.28 36.53 -9.38
C SER A 469 1.61 37.24 -9.20
N PHE A 470 2.11 37.86 -10.27
CA PHE A 470 3.33 38.68 -10.20
C PHE A 470 3.20 39.81 -9.17
N LYS A 471 2.02 40.43 -9.11
CA LYS A 471 1.77 41.58 -8.24
C LYS A 471 1.84 41.22 -6.75
N GLU A 472 1.17 40.14 -6.36
CA GLU A 472 1.12 39.71 -4.95
C GLU A 472 2.50 39.22 -4.47
N ALA A 473 3.20 38.46 -5.31
CA ALA A 473 4.54 38.01 -4.98
C ALA A 473 5.54 39.18 -4.91
N GLU A 474 5.44 40.21 -5.74
CA GLU A 474 6.29 41.42 -5.63
C GLU A 474 6.06 42.20 -4.33
N GLU A 475 4.80 42.38 -3.93
CA GLU A 475 4.47 42.99 -2.64
C GLU A 475 5.07 42.18 -1.47
N SER A 476 5.09 40.85 -1.61
CA SER A 476 5.74 39.96 -0.64
C SER A 476 7.26 40.14 -0.59
N PHE A 477 7.91 40.35 -1.74
CA PHE A 477 9.38 40.54 -1.81
C PHE A 477 9.80 41.85 -1.14
N LEU A 478 8.97 42.90 -1.25
CA LEU A 478 9.22 44.21 -0.65
C LEU A 478 9.00 44.26 0.86
N THR A 479 8.19 43.34 1.41
CA THR A 479 7.81 43.31 2.83
C THR A 479 8.46 42.16 3.61
N ALA A 480 9.15 41.26 2.91
CA ALA A 480 9.87 40.14 3.51
C ALA A 480 11.04 40.61 4.39
N SER A 481 11.19 39.99 5.56
CA SER A 481 12.39 40.13 6.39
C SER A 481 13.50 39.18 5.91
N LEU A 482 13.84 39.24 4.62
CA LEU A 482 14.84 38.41 3.95
C LEU A 482 15.95 39.28 3.32
N PRO A 483 17.11 38.69 2.98
CA PRO A 483 18.08 39.33 2.09
C PRO A 483 17.41 39.85 0.81
N GLU A 484 17.92 40.95 0.27
CA GLU A 484 17.33 41.63 -0.90
C GLU A 484 17.05 40.64 -2.05
N ILE A 485 15.81 40.65 -2.54
CA ILE A 485 15.38 39.81 -3.67
C ILE A 485 15.36 40.68 -4.91
N LYS A 486 16.42 40.58 -5.73
CA LYS A 486 16.52 41.31 -6.99
C LYS A 486 15.83 40.53 -8.10
N ILE A 487 14.75 41.08 -8.66
CA ILE A 487 14.09 40.49 -9.83
C ILE A 487 14.96 40.72 -11.06
N ILE A 488 15.35 39.63 -11.72
CA ILE A 488 16.09 39.64 -12.98
C ILE A 488 15.10 39.63 -14.16
N ASN A 489 14.11 38.73 -14.14
CA ASN A 489 13.15 38.61 -15.23
C ASN A 489 11.77 38.11 -14.77
N ARG A 490 10.73 38.38 -15.56
CA ARG A 490 9.38 37.81 -15.45
C ARG A 490 9.14 36.91 -16.66
N ILE A 491 8.79 35.66 -16.43
CA ILE A 491 8.60 34.65 -17.47
C ILE A 491 7.13 34.22 -17.43
N GLU A 492 6.43 34.38 -18.56
CA GLU A 492 5.03 34.00 -18.72
C GLU A 492 4.82 33.21 -20.02
N ASP A 493 4.00 32.17 -20.01
CA ASP A 493 3.61 31.45 -21.22
C ASP A 493 2.54 32.21 -22.01
N TYR A 494 2.32 31.80 -23.27
CA TYR A 494 1.41 32.51 -24.19
C TYR A 494 -0.04 32.62 -23.68
N TYR A 495 -0.45 31.71 -22.79
CA TYR A 495 -1.79 31.66 -22.22
C TYR A 495 -1.89 32.26 -20.80
N GLY A 496 -0.79 32.66 -20.17
CA GLY A 496 -0.75 33.31 -18.86
C GLY A 496 -0.93 32.39 -17.64
N GLU A 497 -0.78 31.08 -17.84
CA GLU A 497 -0.96 30.02 -16.84
C GLU A 497 0.35 29.71 -16.09
N LEU A 498 1.51 29.98 -16.69
CA LEU A 498 2.82 29.77 -16.10
C LEU A 498 3.51 31.10 -15.84
N LYS A 499 3.49 31.58 -14.59
CA LYS A 499 4.17 32.82 -14.19
C LYS A 499 5.36 32.52 -13.30
N TYR A 500 6.56 32.94 -13.70
CA TYR A 500 7.79 32.77 -12.94
C TYR A 500 8.56 34.08 -12.78
N PHE A 501 9.10 34.31 -11.58
CA PHE A 501 10.17 35.28 -11.38
C PHE A 501 11.52 34.60 -11.42
N HIS A 502 12.41 35.09 -12.27
CA HIS A 502 13.85 34.84 -12.14
C HIS A 502 14.42 35.89 -11.18
N VAL A 503 14.98 35.47 -10.06
CA VAL A 503 15.48 36.36 -9.01
C VAL A 503 16.90 36.01 -8.60
N ARG A 504 17.63 37.00 -8.08
CA ARG A 504 18.92 36.82 -7.42
C ARG A 504 18.86 37.28 -5.97
N THR A 505 19.29 36.42 -5.05
CA THR A 505 19.30 36.70 -3.60
C THR A 505 20.16 35.68 -2.85
N THR A 506 20.67 36.06 -1.69
CA THR A 506 21.34 35.15 -0.76
C THR A 506 20.37 34.47 0.23
N ALA A 507 19.06 34.78 0.14
CA ALA A 507 18.03 34.03 0.86
C ALA A 507 18.04 32.56 0.44
N SER A 508 17.80 31.66 1.39
CA SER A 508 17.69 30.23 1.14
C SER A 508 16.39 29.89 0.39
N GLU A 509 16.38 28.77 -0.34
CA GLU A 509 15.16 28.26 -1.00
C GLU A 509 13.98 28.10 -0.03
N LYS A 510 14.26 27.73 1.21
CA LYS A 510 13.24 27.56 2.25
C LYS A 510 12.59 28.89 2.61
N GLU A 511 13.38 29.94 2.70
CA GLU A 511 12.90 31.30 2.96
C GLU A 511 12.08 31.82 1.77
N LEU A 512 12.53 31.56 0.54
CA LEU A 512 11.82 31.96 -0.69
C LEU A 512 10.49 31.22 -0.87
N ARG A 513 10.41 29.93 -0.53
CA ARG A 513 9.15 29.16 -0.52
C ARG A 513 8.16 29.68 0.53
N GLY A 514 8.65 30.37 1.57
CA GLY A 514 7.81 30.93 2.63
C GLY A 514 7.14 32.26 2.26
N LEU A 515 7.47 32.84 1.10
CA LEU A 515 6.93 34.12 0.66
C LEU A 515 5.49 33.98 0.16
N PRO A 516 4.56 34.83 0.61
CA PRO A 516 3.20 34.90 0.07
C PRO A 516 3.18 35.01 -1.45
N GLY A 517 2.42 34.14 -2.12
CA GLY A 517 2.29 34.13 -3.58
C GLY A 517 3.36 33.33 -4.33
N VAL A 518 4.39 32.80 -3.65
CA VAL A 518 5.36 31.86 -4.24
C VAL A 518 4.85 30.42 -4.10
N VAL A 519 4.58 29.78 -5.24
CA VAL A 519 4.06 28.41 -5.35
C VAL A 519 5.19 27.39 -5.35
N GLN A 520 6.30 27.73 -6.00
CA GLN A 520 7.44 26.83 -6.17
C GLN A 520 8.73 27.64 -6.28
N VAL A 521 9.81 27.08 -5.77
CA VAL A 521 11.18 27.61 -5.93
C VAL A 521 12.04 26.54 -6.58
N SER A 522 12.89 26.93 -7.51
CA SER A 522 13.92 26.09 -8.12
C SER A 522 15.19 26.90 -8.32
N ARG A 523 16.36 26.28 -8.29
CA ARG A 523 17.62 26.94 -8.63
C ARG A 523 17.68 27.20 -10.13
N ASN A 524 18.31 28.30 -10.53
CA ASN A 524 18.56 28.57 -11.94
C ASN A 524 19.59 27.56 -12.48
N SER A 525 19.13 26.46 -13.06
CA SER A 525 19.98 25.36 -13.49
C SER A 525 20.81 25.75 -14.72
N THR A 526 22.08 25.33 -14.77
CA THR A 526 22.97 25.62 -15.90
C THR A 526 22.94 24.48 -16.92
N PHE A 527 22.70 24.84 -18.19
CA PHE A 527 22.80 23.94 -19.34
C PHE A 527 23.98 24.40 -20.19
N TYR A 528 24.78 23.46 -20.70
CA TYR A 528 26.00 23.78 -21.47
C TYR A 528 25.92 23.18 -22.88
N ALA A 529 26.43 23.92 -23.87
CA ALA A 529 26.88 23.31 -25.12
C ALA A 529 28.08 22.40 -24.83
N LEU A 530 28.15 21.25 -25.51
CA LEU A 530 29.31 20.35 -25.49
C LEU A 530 30.19 20.75 -26.67
N GLU A 531 31.43 21.13 -26.41
CA GLU A 531 32.45 21.28 -27.46
C GLU A 531 32.76 19.88 -27.99
N THR A 532 32.59 19.66 -29.30
CA THR A 532 32.56 18.32 -29.91
C THR A 532 33.97 17.85 -30.27
N THR A 533 34.85 17.76 -29.27
CA THR A 533 36.21 17.21 -29.47
C THR A 533 36.17 15.67 -29.36
N PRO A 534 36.62 14.93 -30.39
CA PRO A 534 36.72 13.47 -30.31
C PRO A 534 37.61 12.98 -29.16
N ASN A 535 37.21 11.89 -28.50
CA ASN A 535 37.99 11.25 -27.43
C ASN A 535 38.88 10.08 -27.91
N ASP A 536 38.98 9.89 -29.23
CA ASP A 536 39.70 8.77 -29.84
C ASP A 536 41.20 8.84 -29.58
N THR A 537 41.83 7.68 -29.35
CA THR A 537 43.20 7.61 -28.82
C THR A 537 44.24 8.25 -29.75
N PHE A 538 44.02 8.21 -31.06
CA PHE A 538 44.92 8.75 -32.08
C PHE A 538 44.42 10.05 -32.72
N TYR A 539 43.29 10.61 -32.29
CA TYR A 539 42.85 11.94 -32.77
C TYR A 539 43.93 13.04 -32.60
N PRO A 540 44.70 13.11 -31.49
CA PRO A 540 45.73 14.15 -31.32
C PRO A 540 46.85 14.16 -32.37
N ILE A 541 47.03 13.08 -33.15
CA ILE A 541 48.03 13.00 -34.23
C ILE A 541 47.44 13.17 -35.64
N GLN A 542 46.12 13.38 -35.76
CA GLN A 542 45.42 13.63 -37.02
C GLN A 542 45.39 15.14 -37.34
N TRP A 543 46.56 15.69 -37.71
CA TRP A 543 46.76 17.11 -38.05
C TRP A 543 45.84 17.61 -39.18
N ASN A 544 45.39 16.70 -40.03
CA ASN A 544 44.50 16.95 -41.15
C ASN A 544 43.15 17.58 -40.74
N TYR A 545 42.63 17.27 -39.56
CA TYR A 545 41.32 17.76 -39.13
C TYR A 545 41.31 19.22 -38.69
N PRO A 546 42.23 19.67 -37.80
CA PRO A 546 42.39 21.10 -37.53
C PRO A 546 42.67 21.93 -38.79
N LEU A 547 43.44 21.39 -39.76
CA LEU A 547 43.81 22.13 -40.96
C LEU A 547 42.61 22.56 -41.81
N MET A 548 41.53 21.77 -41.82
CA MET A 548 40.30 22.06 -42.58
C MET A 548 39.14 22.52 -41.67
N ASN A 549 39.43 23.01 -40.46
CA ASN A 549 38.44 23.46 -39.46
C ASN A 549 37.37 22.41 -39.09
N MET A 550 37.73 21.12 -39.09
CA MET A 550 36.81 20.05 -38.66
C MET A 550 36.30 20.18 -37.21
N PRO A 551 37.13 20.54 -36.21
CA PRO A 551 36.66 20.59 -34.82
C PRO A 551 35.45 21.50 -34.64
N GLN A 552 35.46 22.66 -35.30
CA GLN A 552 34.37 23.62 -35.31
C GLN A 552 33.20 23.14 -36.16
N ALA A 553 33.47 22.50 -37.31
CA ALA A 553 32.44 21.89 -38.15
C ALA A 553 31.60 20.85 -37.39
N TRP A 554 32.21 20.06 -36.48
CA TRP A 554 31.51 19.07 -35.68
C TRP A 554 30.53 19.66 -34.66
N ASP A 555 30.65 20.94 -34.32
CA ASP A 555 29.65 21.63 -33.50
C ASP A 555 28.37 21.95 -34.29
N TYR A 556 28.43 21.96 -35.62
CA TYR A 556 27.24 22.07 -36.49
C TYR A 556 26.60 20.70 -36.73
N THR A 557 27.39 19.72 -37.17
CA THR A 557 26.92 18.36 -37.43
C THR A 557 28.07 17.36 -37.45
N VAL A 558 27.77 16.11 -37.09
CA VAL A 558 28.69 14.98 -37.24
C VAL A 558 28.31 14.04 -38.39
N GLY A 559 27.30 14.44 -39.16
CA GLY A 559 26.70 13.70 -40.27
C GLY A 559 25.31 13.16 -39.93
N SER A 560 24.64 12.60 -40.93
CA SER A 560 23.33 11.95 -40.81
C SER A 560 23.36 10.56 -41.47
N ARG A 561 22.81 9.55 -40.78
CA ARG A 561 22.63 8.19 -41.34
C ARG A 561 21.78 8.18 -42.61
N SER A 562 21.02 9.24 -42.86
CA SER A 562 20.24 9.38 -44.10
C SER A 562 21.10 9.61 -45.35
N VAL A 563 22.36 10.01 -45.20
CA VAL A 563 23.29 10.22 -46.30
C VAL A 563 24.01 8.92 -46.62
N VAL A 564 23.80 8.40 -47.83
CA VAL A 564 24.41 7.16 -48.31
C VAL A 564 25.64 7.49 -49.16
N VAL A 565 26.80 6.96 -48.77
CA VAL A 565 28.09 7.16 -49.45
C VAL A 565 28.58 5.82 -49.99
N ALA A 566 28.88 5.75 -51.28
CA ALA A 566 29.58 4.60 -51.87
C ALA A 566 31.08 4.89 -51.97
N VAL A 567 31.90 3.90 -51.61
CA VAL A 567 33.36 3.99 -51.76
C VAL A 567 33.80 2.91 -52.73
N ILE A 568 34.34 3.33 -53.88
CA ILE A 568 34.86 2.43 -54.92
C ILE A 568 36.37 2.31 -54.74
N ASP A 569 36.84 1.16 -54.25
CA ASP A 569 38.24 0.96 -53.90
C ASP A 569 38.75 -0.49 -54.15
N SER A 570 39.87 -0.83 -53.53
CA SER A 570 40.69 -2.05 -53.63
C SER A 570 40.20 -3.19 -52.72
N GLY A 571 39.49 -2.86 -51.64
CA GLY A 571 38.98 -3.77 -50.62
C GLY A 571 38.75 -3.04 -49.30
N PHE A 572 38.13 -3.72 -48.32
CA PHE A 572 37.79 -3.10 -47.03
C PHE A 572 37.90 -4.09 -45.88
N SER A 573 38.52 -3.67 -44.77
CA SER A 573 38.44 -4.41 -43.51
C SER A 573 37.11 -4.09 -42.80
N THR A 574 36.05 -4.77 -43.21
CA THR A 574 34.69 -4.55 -42.69
C THR A 574 34.52 -4.95 -41.22
N ASN A 575 35.47 -5.69 -40.67
CA ASN A 575 35.51 -6.08 -39.25
C ASN A 575 36.56 -5.28 -38.45
N HIS A 576 37.14 -4.22 -39.01
CA HIS A 576 38.00 -3.32 -38.27
C HIS A 576 37.24 -2.75 -37.07
N PRO A 577 37.79 -2.78 -35.83
CA PRO A 577 37.07 -2.35 -34.63
C PRO A 577 36.50 -0.93 -34.75
N ASP A 578 37.22 -0.08 -35.45
CA ASP A 578 36.87 1.34 -35.67
C ASP A 578 35.99 1.58 -36.91
N LEU A 579 35.58 0.51 -37.62
CA LEU A 579 34.68 0.57 -38.77
C LEU A 579 33.52 -0.43 -38.66
N ALA A 580 33.47 -1.24 -37.60
CA ALA A 580 32.50 -2.32 -37.48
C ALA A 580 31.07 -1.75 -37.39
N GLY A 581 30.18 -2.23 -38.26
CA GLY A 581 28.76 -1.85 -38.25
C GLY A 581 28.41 -0.56 -38.99
N ILE A 582 29.36 0.07 -39.71
CA ILE A 582 29.08 1.22 -40.59
C ILE A 582 28.77 0.81 -42.04
N PHE A 583 29.17 -0.40 -42.42
CA PHE A 583 29.03 -0.92 -43.78
C PHE A 583 27.68 -1.58 -44.00
N GLU A 584 27.07 -1.22 -45.13
CA GLU A 584 25.97 -1.94 -45.75
C GLU A 584 26.49 -3.03 -46.70
N SER A 585 25.56 -3.73 -47.34
CA SER A 585 25.91 -4.74 -48.36
C SER A 585 26.62 -4.10 -49.55
N GLY A 586 27.80 -4.62 -49.86
CA GLY A 586 28.65 -4.17 -50.96
C GLY A 586 28.81 -5.21 -52.07
N TYR A 587 29.58 -4.85 -53.10
CA TYR A 587 29.87 -5.76 -54.21
C TYR A 587 31.32 -5.70 -54.68
N ASN A 588 31.86 -6.85 -55.06
CA ASN A 588 33.20 -7.00 -55.62
C ASN A 588 33.10 -7.29 -57.12
N PHE A 589 33.38 -6.26 -57.93
CA PHE A 589 33.41 -6.32 -59.39
C PHE A 589 34.72 -6.87 -59.96
N ILE A 590 35.73 -7.08 -59.12
CA ILE A 590 37.00 -7.70 -59.53
C ILE A 590 36.78 -9.21 -59.70
N ASP A 591 36.17 -9.84 -58.69
CA ASP A 591 35.95 -11.29 -58.60
C ASP A 591 34.47 -11.70 -58.85
N ASN A 592 33.58 -10.72 -59.07
CA ASN A 592 32.14 -10.89 -59.29
C ASN A 592 31.43 -11.67 -58.18
N ASN A 593 31.56 -11.19 -56.93
CA ASN A 593 30.89 -11.75 -55.77
C ASN A 593 30.61 -10.65 -54.73
N THR A 594 30.05 -10.99 -53.57
CA THR A 594 29.76 -10.05 -52.48
C THR A 594 30.91 -9.86 -51.49
N ASN A 595 32.05 -10.52 -51.70
CA ASN A 595 33.21 -10.40 -50.82
C ASN A 595 34.02 -9.15 -51.16
N VAL A 596 33.75 -8.07 -50.44
CA VAL A 596 34.43 -6.78 -50.55
C VAL A 596 35.70 -6.69 -49.69
N SER A 597 36.07 -7.75 -48.98
CA SER A 597 37.21 -7.71 -48.07
C SER A 597 38.54 -7.46 -48.78
N GLU A 598 39.48 -6.90 -48.02
CA GLU A 598 40.87 -6.78 -48.46
C GLU A 598 41.43 -8.14 -48.91
N PRO A 599 42.24 -8.20 -49.99
CA PRO A 599 42.78 -9.45 -50.47
C PRO A 599 43.81 -10.01 -49.48
N SER A 600 43.68 -11.27 -49.06
CA SER A 600 44.63 -11.93 -48.14
C SER A 600 46.06 -12.06 -48.67
N THR A 601 46.28 -11.74 -49.95
CA THR A 601 47.56 -11.84 -50.66
C THR A 601 48.22 -10.49 -50.93
N SER A 602 47.59 -9.37 -50.59
CA SER A 602 48.16 -8.03 -50.73
C SER A 602 48.27 -7.34 -49.37
N GLU A 603 49.27 -6.49 -49.21
CA GLU A 603 49.33 -5.51 -48.11
C GLU A 603 48.50 -4.26 -48.47
N ASP A 604 47.47 -4.44 -49.31
CA ASP A 604 46.63 -3.35 -49.77
C ASP A 604 45.63 -3.05 -48.65
N SER A 605 45.80 -1.90 -48.03
CA SER A 605 44.94 -1.36 -46.98
C SER A 605 44.29 -0.06 -47.45
N HIS A 606 44.34 0.22 -48.75
CA HIS A 606 44.01 1.52 -49.31
C HIS A 606 42.53 1.87 -49.07
N GLY A 607 41.60 0.95 -49.38
CA GLY A 607 40.18 1.20 -49.18
C GLY A 607 39.79 1.27 -47.70
N THR A 608 40.41 0.45 -46.85
CA THR A 608 40.27 0.56 -45.39
C THR A 608 40.70 1.94 -44.86
N HIS A 609 41.81 2.49 -45.34
CA HIS A 609 42.32 3.80 -44.91
C HIS A 609 41.45 4.97 -45.41
N VAL A 610 40.97 4.87 -46.65
CA VAL A 610 40.01 5.81 -47.24
C VAL A 610 38.73 5.86 -46.41
N VAL A 611 38.14 4.71 -46.09
CA VAL A 611 36.89 4.68 -45.31
C VAL A 611 37.10 5.21 -43.89
N GLY A 612 38.20 4.89 -43.22
CA GLY A 612 38.49 5.46 -41.90
C GLY A 612 38.58 6.98 -41.90
N THR A 613 39.14 7.56 -42.97
CA THR A 613 39.20 9.02 -43.14
C THR A 613 37.80 9.62 -43.29
N ILE A 614 36.89 8.93 -44.00
CA ILE A 614 35.50 9.38 -44.15
C ILE A 614 34.70 9.21 -42.86
N ALA A 615 34.80 8.04 -42.22
CA ALA A 615 33.77 7.58 -41.27
C ALA A 615 34.26 6.58 -40.20
N ALA A 616 35.51 6.68 -39.74
CA ALA A 616 35.88 5.96 -38.52
C ALA A 616 34.90 6.26 -37.37
N LEU A 617 34.68 5.29 -36.49
CA LEU A 617 33.76 5.36 -35.35
C LEU A 617 34.25 6.37 -34.31
N THR A 618 34.04 7.66 -34.56
CA THR A 618 34.54 8.74 -33.72
C THR A 618 33.87 8.81 -32.34
N ASN A 619 34.64 9.23 -31.34
CA ASN A 619 34.24 9.41 -29.95
C ASN A 619 33.90 8.08 -29.22
N ASN A 620 34.56 6.99 -29.61
CA ASN A 620 34.40 5.66 -29.01
C ASN A 620 35.54 5.29 -28.04
N GLY A 621 36.50 6.21 -27.82
CA GLY A 621 37.68 6.03 -26.97
C GLY A 621 38.78 5.16 -27.57
N THR A 622 38.70 4.83 -28.85
CA THR A 622 39.58 3.89 -29.57
C THR A 622 40.03 4.51 -30.88
N GLY A 623 41.22 4.14 -31.37
CA GLY A 623 41.54 4.37 -32.78
C GLY A 623 41.59 5.84 -33.20
N VAL A 624 41.03 6.12 -34.38
CA VAL A 624 41.07 7.40 -35.09
C VAL A 624 39.67 7.99 -35.22
N SER A 625 39.59 9.28 -35.48
CA SER A 625 38.33 9.92 -35.87
C SER A 625 38.20 9.93 -37.40
N GLY A 626 36.96 9.91 -37.91
CA GLY A 626 36.61 10.20 -39.30
C GLY A 626 36.03 11.61 -39.46
N VAL A 627 36.01 12.14 -40.69
CA VAL A 627 35.33 13.42 -41.00
C VAL A 627 33.86 13.38 -40.58
N THR A 628 33.17 12.28 -40.89
CA THR A 628 31.85 11.96 -40.35
C THR A 628 32.04 11.03 -39.16
N TRP A 629 31.25 11.18 -38.09
CA TRP A 629 31.39 10.30 -36.92
C TRP A 629 30.69 8.98 -37.21
N GLY A 630 31.45 7.94 -37.58
CA GLY A 630 30.94 6.63 -37.97
C GLY A 630 29.86 6.08 -37.03
N GLY A 631 28.94 5.28 -37.56
CA GLY A 631 27.81 4.70 -36.81
C GLY A 631 26.62 5.64 -36.63
N PHE A 632 26.84 6.96 -36.60
CA PHE A 632 25.80 8.00 -36.57
C PHE A 632 25.83 8.91 -37.82
N GLY A 633 26.99 9.08 -38.45
CA GLY A 633 27.25 10.16 -39.41
C GLY A 633 26.89 9.87 -40.88
N ILE A 634 26.95 8.62 -41.35
CA ILE A 634 26.56 8.23 -42.71
C ILE A 634 26.22 6.73 -42.79
N THR A 635 25.65 6.32 -43.92
CA THR A 635 25.51 4.93 -44.36
C THR A 635 26.53 4.64 -45.47
N LEU A 636 27.32 3.57 -45.38
CA LEU A 636 28.40 3.28 -46.33
C LEU A 636 28.16 2.03 -47.18
N ILE A 637 28.31 2.14 -48.50
CA ILE A 637 28.31 1.02 -49.44
C ILE A 637 29.76 0.73 -49.89
N PRO A 638 30.37 -0.39 -49.48
CA PRO A 638 31.71 -0.76 -49.92
C PRO A 638 31.66 -1.39 -51.33
N ILE A 639 32.44 -0.87 -52.27
CA ILE A 639 32.50 -1.41 -53.63
C ILE A 639 33.95 -1.69 -54.00
N ARG A 640 34.27 -2.96 -54.27
CA ARG A 640 35.60 -3.34 -54.73
C ARG A 640 35.63 -3.32 -56.26
N GLY A 641 36.25 -2.28 -56.83
CA GLY A 641 36.08 -1.90 -58.23
C GLY A 641 37.33 -1.40 -58.96
N ILE A 642 38.48 -1.27 -58.28
CA ILE A 642 39.74 -0.83 -58.91
C ILE A 642 40.34 -1.96 -59.75
N LYS A 643 40.05 -1.98 -61.06
CA LYS A 643 40.59 -2.97 -62.01
C LYS A 643 40.72 -2.44 -63.44
N ASP A 644 39.58 -2.16 -64.07
CA ASP A 644 39.47 -1.71 -65.45
C ASP A 644 38.23 -0.81 -65.64
N ALA A 645 38.08 -0.20 -66.81
CA ALA A 645 36.98 0.71 -67.10
C ALA A 645 35.59 0.06 -66.99
N ALA A 646 35.47 -1.24 -67.25
CA ALA A 646 34.20 -1.96 -67.13
C ALA A 646 33.83 -2.20 -65.66
N ALA A 647 34.81 -2.53 -64.81
CA ALA A 647 34.62 -2.64 -63.38
C ALA A 647 34.24 -1.28 -62.76
N LEU A 648 34.90 -0.18 -63.16
CA LEU A 648 34.59 1.17 -62.69
C LEU A 648 33.17 1.62 -63.12
N MET A 649 32.82 1.43 -64.40
CA MET A 649 31.47 1.72 -64.91
C MET A 649 30.39 0.98 -64.10
N LYS A 650 30.56 -0.33 -63.89
CA LYS A 650 29.61 -1.13 -63.10
C LYS A 650 29.55 -0.70 -61.63
N SER A 651 30.68 -0.30 -61.06
CA SER A 651 30.76 0.17 -59.68
C SER A 651 29.97 1.47 -59.49
N ILE A 652 30.08 2.42 -60.42
CA ILE A 652 29.32 3.68 -60.39
C ILE A 652 27.83 3.40 -60.53
N ILE A 653 27.42 2.58 -61.51
CA ILE A 653 26.01 2.22 -61.70
C ILE A 653 25.45 1.53 -60.46
N TYR A 654 26.19 0.56 -59.91
CA TYR A 654 25.80 -0.15 -58.69
C TYR A 654 25.61 0.80 -57.51
N ALA A 655 26.53 1.75 -57.30
CA ALA A 655 26.41 2.75 -56.25
C ALA A 655 25.10 3.54 -56.34
N VAL A 656 24.77 4.05 -57.53
CA VAL A 656 23.53 4.79 -57.79
C VAL A 656 22.30 3.90 -57.55
N ASP A 657 22.32 2.67 -58.09
CA ASP A 657 21.21 1.71 -58.01
C ASP A 657 20.97 1.14 -56.60
N HIS A 658 21.94 1.32 -55.69
CA HIS A 658 21.85 0.95 -54.27
C HIS A 658 21.73 2.17 -53.34
N GLY A 659 21.46 3.33 -53.92
CA GLY A 659 20.97 4.48 -53.18
C GLY A 659 22.03 5.52 -52.79
N ALA A 660 23.26 5.40 -53.26
CA ALA A 660 24.31 6.35 -52.94
C ALA A 660 23.99 7.76 -53.47
N LYS A 661 24.22 8.77 -52.62
CA LYS A 661 24.18 10.20 -52.98
C LYS A 661 25.56 10.81 -53.12
N ILE A 662 26.59 10.11 -52.65
CA ILE A 662 27.98 10.51 -52.80
C ILE A 662 28.78 9.27 -53.24
N ILE A 663 29.66 9.42 -54.23
CA ILE A 663 30.58 8.37 -54.68
C ILE A 663 32.02 8.87 -54.50
N ASN A 664 32.76 8.21 -53.62
CA ASN A 664 34.20 8.42 -53.46
C ASN A 664 34.99 7.51 -54.41
N MET A 665 35.86 8.12 -55.21
CA MET A 665 36.75 7.44 -56.15
C MET A 665 38.19 7.88 -55.90
N SER A 666 38.83 7.29 -54.89
CA SER A 666 40.26 7.46 -54.59
C SER A 666 41.15 6.69 -55.58
N LEU A 667 40.85 6.82 -56.88
CA LEU A 667 41.44 6.08 -57.99
C LEU A 667 41.56 6.99 -59.22
N GLY A 668 42.37 6.60 -60.20
CA GLY A 668 42.48 7.35 -61.44
C GLY A 668 43.18 6.59 -62.56
N GLY A 669 42.82 6.93 -63.79
CA GLY A 669 43.45 6.44 -65.02
C GLY A 669 43.76 7.57 -66.00
N ALA A 670 44.80 7.41 -66.81
CA ALA A 670 45.28 8.47 -67.71
C ALA A 670 44.42 8.65 -68.98
N SER A 671 43.48 7.74 -69.27
CA SER A 671 42.73 7.72 -70.52
C SER A 671 41.25 7.96 -70.29
N ASP A 672 40.67 8.82 -71.13
CA ASP A 672 39.23 9.01 -71.26
C ASP A 672 38.55 7.69 -71.65
N SER A 673 37.37 7.45 -71.10
CA SER A 673 36.57 6.27 -71.35
C SER A 673 35.10 6.68 -71.49
N PRO A 674 34.54 6.68 -72.70
CA PRO A 674 33.14 7.03 -72.93
C PRO A 674 32.16 6.21 -72.08
N ALA A 675 32.47 4.94 -71.81
CA ALA A 675 31.64 4.08 -70.96
C ALA A 675 31.65 4.50 -69.48
N VAL A 676 32.80 4.96 -68.97
CA VAL A 676 32.88 5.50 -67.61
C VAL A 676 32.21 6.87 -67.56
N TYR A 677 32.36 7.69 -68.60
CA TYR A 677 31.66 8.98 -68.71
C TYR A 677 30.14 8.81 -68.71
N ASP A 678 29.60 7.84 -69.45
CA ASP A 678 28.17 7.52 -69.43
C ASP A 678 27.67 7.17 -68.01
N ALA A 679 28.46 6.41 -67.24
CA ALA A 679 28.14 6.10 -65.85
C ALA A 679 28.22 7.33 -64.93
N VAL A 680 29.17 8.24 -65.17
CA VAL A 680 29.27 9.54 -64.49
C VAL A 680 28.04 10.40 -64.79
N LYS A 681 27.61 10.50 -66.04
CA LYS A 681 26.36 11.20 -66.41
C LYS A 681 25.12 10.54 -65.83
N TYR A 682 25.12 9.21 -65.71
CA TYR A 682 24.05 8.49 -65.04
C TYR A 682 23.96 8.88 -63.56
N ALA A 683 25.09 8.92 -62.85
CA ALA A 683 25.14 9.36 -61.46
C ALA A 683 24.69 10.82 -61.30
N GLU A 684 25.21 11.73 -62.14
CA GLU A 684 24.83 13.16 -62.13
C GLU A 684 23.31 13.35 -62.30
N ARG A 685 22.70 12.70 -63.30
CA ARG A 685 21.23 12.80 -63.55
C ARG A 685 20.38 12.26 -62.41
N ASN A 686 20.95 11.46 -61.52
CA ASN A 686 20.29 10.93 -60.32
C ASN A 686 20.66 11.73 -59.05
N GLY A 687 21.25 12.92 -59.21
CA GLY A 687 21.62 13.83 -58.13
C GLY A 687 22.72 13.27 -57.23
N VAL A 688 23.67 12.52 -57.80
CA VAL A 688 24.79 11.92 -57.06
C VAL A 688 26.05 12.77 -57.23
N VAL A 689 26.65 13.17 -56.11
CA VAL A 689 27.93 13.90 -56.09
C VAL A 689 29.08 12.91 -56.24
N MET A 690 29.94 13.14 -57.22
CA MET A 690 31.13 12.31 -57.47
C MET A 690 32.37 13.07 -57.03
N VAL A 691 33.23 12.42 -56.24
CA VAL A 691 34.47 13.00 -55.72
C VAL A 691 35.62 12.07 -56.08
N ALA A 692 36.64 12.59 -56.77
CA ALA A 692 37.74 11.76 -57.26
C ALA A 692 39.12 12.39 -57.11
N ALA A 693 40.11 11.51 -56.95
CA ALA A 693 41.50 11.88 -56.76
C ALA A 693 42.14 12.46 -58.04
N ALA A 694 42.81 13.60 -57.93
CA ALA A 694 43.44 14.26 -59.08
C ALA A 694 44.57 13.44 -59.72
N GLY A 695 45.31 12.64 -58.93
CA GLY A 695 46.42 11.81 -59.38
C GLY A 695 47.72 12.08 -58.62
N ASN A 696 48.68 11.16 -58.69
CA ASN A 696 49.89 11.17 -57.85
C ASN A 696 51.22 11.27 -58.64
N ASN A 697 51.20 11.90 -59.83
CA ASN A 697 52.35 11.97 -60.73
C ASN A 697 53.08 13.32 -60.69
N GLY A 698 52.55 14.30 -59.95
CA GLY A 698 53.16 15.61 -59.69
C GLY A 698 53.17 16.57 -60.89
N ASN A 699 52.40 16.27 -61.94
CA ASN A 699 52.36 17.00 -63.20
C ASN A 699 50.97 17.60 -63.48
N GLY A 700 50.88 18.32 -64.60
CA GLY A 700 49.66 19.01 -65.07
C GLY A 700 48.56 18.10 -65.64
N ASP A 701 48.57 16.80 -65.32
CA ASP A 701 47.68 15.79 -65.93
C ASP A 701 46.75 15.18 -64.89
N ILE A 702 45.59 15.81 -64.66
CA ILE A 702 44.53 15.27 -63.83
C ILE A 702 43.98 13.98 -64.47
N LEU A 703 43.81 12.94 -63.64
CA LEU A 703 43.36 11.62 -64.08
C LEU A 703 41.84 11.53 -64.20
N TYR A 704 41.35 10.58 -65.00
CA TYR A 704 39.94 10.23 -65.05
C TYR A 704 39.58 9.22 -63.94
N PRO A 705 38.43 9.35 -63.27
CA PRO A 705 37.30 10.22 -63.60
C PRO A 705 37.35 11.65 -63.04
N ALA A 706 38.35 12.03 -62.24
CA ALA A 706 38.44 13.38 -61.66
C ALA A 706 38.42 14.49 -62.72
N ARG A 707 38.94 14.23 -63.92
CA ARG A 707 38.95 15.21 -65.02
C ARG A 707 37.58 15.49 -65.67
N TYR A 708 36.53 14.71 -65.39
CA TYR A 708 35.20 15.01 -65.92
C TYR A 708 34.59 16.19 -65.16
N SER A 709 33.95 17.12 -65.87
CA SER A 709 33.33 18.32 -65.27
C SER A 709 32.28 18.05 -64.20
N GLU A 710 31.67 16.87 -64.26
CA GLU A 710 30.65 16.40 -63.33
C GLU A 710 31.27 15.78 -62.06
N THR A 711 32.60 15.67 -61.98
CA THR A 711 33.31 15.08 -60.83
C THR A 711 34.11 16.16 -60.11
N ILE A 712 34.04 16.19 -58.79
CA ILE A 712 34.87 17.07 -57.97
C ILE A 712 36.30 16.51 -57.94
N ALA A 713 37.23 17.21 -58.57
CA ALA A 713 38.64 16.84 -58.63
C ALA A 713 39.39 17.34 -57.38
N VAL A 714 39.98 16.40 -56.63
CA VAL A 714 40.63 16.69 -55.35
C VAL A 714 42.15 16.50 -55.41
N GLY A 715 42.88 17.58 -55.17
CA GLY A 715 44.34 17.59 -55.02
C GLY A 715 44.78 17.45 -53.55
N ALA A 716 46.07 17.18 -53.35
CA ALA A 716 46.63 16.95 -52.01
C ALA A 716 47.54 18.09 -51.55
N VAL A 717 47.35 18.50 -50.29
CA VAL A 717 48.25 19.40 -49.55
C VAL A 717 48.79 18.73 -48.29
N TRP A 718 49.83 19.35 -47.73
CA TRP A 718 50.35 19.06 -46.40
C TRP A 718 50.87 20.32 -45.73
N GLU A 719 51.09 20.26 -44.42
CA GLU A 719 51.64 21.35 -43.64
C GLU A 719 53.17 21.23 -43.51
N ASP A 720 53.90 22.17 -44.10
CA ASP A 720 55.35 22.30 -44.01
C ASP A 720 55.71 23.46 -43.08
N GLU A 721 56.07 23.16 -41.83
CA GLU A 721 56.48 24.15 -40.81
C GLU A 721 55.52 25.34 -40.67
N GLY A 722 54.21 25.08 -40.67
CA GLY A 722 53.16 26.11 -40.56
C GLY A 722 52.75 26.74 -41.89
N THR A 723 53.29 26.28 -43.03
CA THR A 723 52.89 26.69 -44.38
C THR A 723 52.16 25.56 -45.09
N ILE A 724 50.95 25.83 -45.58
CA ILE A 724 50.19 24.86 -46.37
C ILE A 724 50.77 24.84 -47.79
N THR A 725 51.19 23.67 -48.26
CA THR A 725 51.81 23.52 -49.56
C THR A 725 51.25 22.32 -50.31
N ARG A 726 51.19 22.42 -51.65
CA ARG A 726 50.80 21.30 -52.51
C ARG A 726 51.77 20.13 -52.29
N SER A 727 51.25 18.95 -52.00
CA SER A 727 52.08 17.75 -51.94
C SER A 727 52.71 17.53 -53.31
N SER A 728 54.03 17.34 -53.35
CA SER A 728 54.79 17.39 -54.60
C SER A 728 54.30 16.38 -55.66
N TYR A 729 53.76 15.25 -55.21
CA TYR A 729 53.15 14.22 -56.05
C TYR A 729 51.75 14.56 -56.57
N SER A 730 51.02 15.54 -56.01
CA SER A 730 49.64 15.82 -56.43
C SER A 730 49.59 16.29 -57.88
N CYS A 731 48.79 15.67 -58.72
CA CYS A 731 48.49 16.26 -60.03
C CYS A 731 47.75 17.58 -59.84
N PHE A 732 47.87 18.45 -60.84
CA PHE A 732 47.31 19.80 -60.85
C PHE A 732 46.88 20.15 -62.29
N GLY A 733 46.12 21.21 -62.50
CA GLY A 733 45.62 21.57 -63.83
C GLY A 733 44.31 22.35 -63.79
N PRO A 734 43.80 22.79 -64.95
CA PRO A 734 42.59 23.63 -65.03
C PRO A 734 41.31 22.92 -64.59
N GLU A 735 41.30 21.58 -64.55
CA GLU A 735 40.16 20.78 -64.07
C GLU A 735 40.20 20.53 -62.56
N LEU A 736 41.20 21.04 -61.83
CA LEU A 736 41.27 20.90 -60.37
C LEU A 736 40.24 21.81 -59.70
N ASP A 737 39.39 21.25 -58.83
CA ASP A 737 38.37 22.00 -58.11
C ASP A 737 38.88 22.51 -56.77
N VAL A 738 39.36 21.62 -55.89
CA VAL A 738 39.79 21.95 -54.53
C VAL A 738 40.97 21.08 -54.11
N VAL A 739 41.67 21.49 -53.06
CA VAL A 739 42.66 20.65 -52.39
C VAL A 739 42.22 20.30 -50.96
N ALA A 740 42.71 19.17 -50.47
CA ALA A 740 42.47 18.70 -49.11
C ALA A 740 43.73 18.02 -48.54
N PRO A 741 43.79 17.78 -47.22
CA PRO A 741 44.94 17.13 -46.59
C PRO A 741 45.21 15.74 -47.18
N GLY A 742 46.35 15.58 -47.87
CA GLY A 742 46.81 14.31 -48.43
C GLY A 742 48.19 13.88 -47.92
N GLY A 743 48.89 14.76 -47.20
CA GLY A 743 50.15 14.46 -46.52
C GLY A 743 51.38 14.40 -47.42
N TYR A 744 52.55 14.27 -46.79
CA TYR A 744 53.85 14.11 -47.46
C TYR A 744 54.84 13.39 -46.54
N MET A 745 55.12 12.14 -46.87
CA MET A 745 55.90 11.19 -46.08
C MET A 745 57.25 10.89 -46.74
N LEU A 746 58.30 10.91 -45.93
CA LEU A 746 59.64 10.43 -46.28
C LEU A 746 59.87 8.97 -45.87
N SER A 747 59.01 8.43 -45.00
CA SER A 747 59.04 7.04 -44.54
C SER A 747 57.65 6.58 -44.10
N GLY A 748 57.42 5.26 -43.97
CA GLY A 748 56.11 4.71 -43.57
C GLY A 748 55.61 5.10 -42.17
N THR A 749 56.46 5.72 -41.34
CA THR A 749 56.12 6.22 -39.99
C THR A 749 56.23 7.73 -39.88
N ASP A 750 56.27 8.43 -41.02
CA ASP A 750 56.38 9.89 -41.05
C ASP A 750 55.07 10.55 -40.60
N PRO A 751 55.09 11.38 -39.54
CA PRO A 751 53.88 12.00 -38.99
C PRO A 751 53.23 13.03 -39.95
N ASN A 752 53.91 13.41 -41.03
CA ASN A 752 53.36 14.28 -42.07
C ASN A 752 52.41 13.53 -43.03
N GLY A 753 52.24 12.21 -42.88
CA GLY A 753 51.20 11.44 -43.55
C GLY A 753 49.82 11.62 -42.91
N ILE A 754 48.80 11.07 -43.56
CA ILE A 754 47.44 10.98 -43.01
C ILE A 754 47.33 9.69 -42.20
N TYR A 755 47.06 9.81 -40.90
CA TYR A 755 46.87 8.67 -40.00
C TYR A 755 45.41 8.22 -39.97
N SER A 756 45.16 6.96 -40.32
CA SER A 756 43.80 6.40 -40.36
C SER A 756 43.82 4.89 -40.09
N THR A 757 42.64 4.26 -40.15
CA THR A 757 42.48 2.81 -40.03
C THR A 757 43.29 2.08 -41.09
N GLY A 758 43.83 0.93 -40.72
CA GLY A 758 44.68 0.13 -41.57
C GLY A 758 44.42 -1.37 -41.41
N TRP A 759 44.95 -2.14 -42.35
CA TRP A 759 44.83 -3.58 -42.35
C TRP A 759 46.10 -4.24 -42.88
N THR A 760 46.43 -5.39 -42.31
CA THR A 760 47.44 -6.30 -42.84
C THR A 760 46.84 -7.71 -42.89
N PRO A 761 47.40 -8.64 -43.69
CA PRO A 761 46.97 -10.04 -43.67
C PRO A 761 47.02 -10.69 -42.27
N ALA A 762 47.80 -10.13 -41.33
CA ALA A 762 47.90 -10.61 -39.97
C ALA A 762 46.83 -10.02 -39.03
N GLU A 763 46.48 -8.74 -39.18
CA GLU A 763 45.60 -8.02 -38.24
C GLU A 763 45.07 -6.67 -38.76
N ASN A 764 44.00 -6.20 -38.11
CA ASN A 764 43.54 -4.81 -38.15
C ASN A 764 44.51 -3.89 -37.40
N THR A 765 44.81 -2.72 -37.95
CA THR A 765 45.83 -1.80 -37.42
C THR A 765 45.51 -0.34 -37.75
N TYR A 766 46.43 0.59 -37.52
CA TYR A 766 46.35 1.99 -37.95
C TYR A 766 47.68 2.38 -38.60
N MET A 767 47.64 3.25 -39.62
CA MET A 767 48.86 3.59 -40.35
C MET A 767 48.83 4.96 -41.02
N TYR A 768 50.02 5.49 -41.29
CA TYR A 768 50.22 6.66 -42.12
C TYR A 768 50.19 6.29 -43.60
N MET A 769 49.44 7.05 -44.40
CA MET A 769 49.49 7.01 -45.87
C MET A 769 49.56 8.43 -46.46
N GLN A 770 49.99 8.55 -47.70
CA GLN A 770 49.96 9.81 -48.46
C GLN A 770 49.30 9.60 -49.82
N GLY A 771 48.67 10.64 -50.36
CA GLY A 771 48.16 10.64 -51.72
C GLY A 771 46.97 11.58 -51.91
N THR A 772 46.66 11.91 -53.16
CA THR A 772 45.35 12.48 -53.51
C THR A 772 44.21 11.51 -53.13
N SER A 773 44.50 10.21 -53.03
CA SER A 773 43.61 9.19 -52.48
C SER A 773 43.22 9.42 -51.03
N MET A 774 44.07 10.07 -50.22
CA MET A 774 43.79 10.42 -48.83
C MET A 774 43.21 11.84 -48.71
N ALA A 775 43.45 12.72 -49.68
CA ALA A 775 42.78 14.02 -49.76
C ALA A 775 41.29 13.88 -50.14
N THR A 776 40.99 13.07 -51.14
CA THR A 776 39.62 12.80 -51.65
C THR A 776 38.59 12.46 -50.54
N PRO A 777 38.86 11.53 -49.60
CA PRO A 777 37.90 11.17 -48.55
C PRO A 777 37.60 12.31 -47.57
N HIS A 778 38.50 13.30 -47.42
CA HIS A 778 38.18 14.48 -46.61
C HIS A 778 37.06 15.31 -47.25
N VAL A 779 37.15 15.51 -48.57
CA VAL A 779 36.12 16.23 -49.34
C VAL A 779 34.83 15.42 -49.38
N THR A 780 34.90 14.11 -49.61
CA THR A 780 33.73 13.21 -49.53
C THR A 780 33.02 13.33 -48.19
N GLY A 781 33.78 13.30 -47.09
CA GLY A 781 33.21 13.45 -45.75
C GLY A 781 32.56 14.82 -45.55
N LEU A 782 33.19 15.90 -46.00
CA LEU A 782 32.62 17.25 -45.92
C LEU A 782 31.33 17.37 -46.74
N VAL A 783 31.29 16.83 -47.96
CA VAL A 783 30.06 16.76 -48.77
C VAL A 783 28.96 16.01 -48.02
N ALA A 784 29.30 14.94 -47.30
CA ALA A 784 28.32 14.22 -46.49
C ALA A 784 27.79 15.03 -45.31
N LEU A 785 28.62 15.86 -44.66
CA LEU A 785 28.17 16.80 -43.62
C LEU A 785 27.26 17.88 -44.20
N LEU A 786 27.59 18.45 -45.37
CA LEU A 786 26.75 19.43 -46.07
C LEU A 786 25.38 18.84 -46.43
N MET A 787 25.35 17.64 -47.00
CA MET A 787 24.11 16.91 -47.27
C MET A 787 23.34 16.56 -45.99
N GLY A 788 24.03 16.20 -44.91
CA GLY A 788 23.41 16.00 -43.60
C GLY A 788 22.69 17.25 -43.11
N SER A 789 23.30 18.42 -43.31
CA SER A 789 22.80 19.73 -42.86
C SER A 789 21.75 20.38 -43.77
N GLY A 790 21.40 19.78 -44.91
CA GLY A 790 20.34 20.33 -45.78
C GLY A 790 20.77 20.73 -47.18
N LEU A 791 22.07 20.82 -47.46
CA LEU A 791 22.57 21.21 -48.77
C LEU A 791 22.67 19.98 -49.66
N THR A 792 21.67 19.77 -50.50
CA THR A 792 21.46 18.48 -51.18
C THR A 792 21.67 18.51 -52.68
N ASP A 793 21.55 19.68 -53.30
CA ASP A 793 21.80 19.87 -54.72
C ASP A 793 23.31 19.80 -55.03
N PRO A 794 23.75 18.98 -56.02
CA PRO A 794 25.17 18.85 -56.38
C PRO A 794 25.87 20.15 -56.80
N ASP A 795 25.17 21.07 -57.47
CA ASP A 795 25.76 22.32 -57.96
C ASP A 795 25.91 23.35 -56.84
N ASP A 796 24.95 23.37 -55.90
CA ASP A 796 25.07 24.17 -54.68
C ASP A 796 26.20 23.66 -53.78
N ILE A 797 26.36 22.34 -53.66
CA ILE A 797 27.50 21.73 -52.94
C ILE A 797 28.84 22.18 -53.55
N ARG A 798 28.98 22.10 -54.88
CA ARG A 798 30.20 22.58 -55.57
C ARG A 798 30.41 24.07 -55.32
N SER A 799 29.35 24.86 -55.39
CA SER A 799 29.40 26.31 -55.18
C SER A 799 29.86 26.64 -53.76
N VAL A 800 29.31 25.97 -52.74
CA VAL A 800 29.74 26.15 -51.34
C VAL A 800 31.20 25.76 -51.17
N LEU A 801 31.62 24.58 -51.62
CA LEU A 801 33.02 24.15 -51.53
C LEU A 801 33.98 25.14 -52.18
N SER A 802 33.63 25.68 -53.35
CA SER A 802 34.47 26.64 -54.08
C SER A 802 34.51 28.03 -53.43
N ASN A 803 33.38 28.51 -52.90
CA ASN A 803 33.27 29.86 -52.34
C ASN A 803 33.83 29.97 -50.92
N THR A 804 33.89 28.86 -50.17
CA THR A 804 34.36 28.85 -48.78
C THR A 804 35.77 28.30 -48.65
N ALA A 805 36.36 27.74 -49.71
CA ALA A 805 37.73 27.28 -49.69
C ALA A 805 38.71 28.40 -49.27
N VAL A 806 39.69 28.03 -48.45
CA VAL A 806 40.82 28.89 -48.11
C VAL A 806 41.70 29.03 -49.34
N ASP A 807 41.66 30.19 -49.96
CA ASP A 807 42.44 30.54 -51.13
C ASP A 807 43.96 30.41 -50.86
N LEU A 808 44.64 29.62 -51.69
CA LEU A 808 46.06 29.32 -51.61
C LEU A 808 46.72 29.63 -52.95
N GLY A 809 47.95 30.14 -52.92
CA GLY A 809 48.70 30.43 -54.14
C GLY A 809 48.31 31.78 -54.75
N THR A 810 47.84 31.77 -56.00
CA THR A 810 47.46 33.00 -56.71
C THR A 810 46.03 33.36 -56.36
N PRO A 811 45.70 34.62 -55.99
CA PRO A 811 44.35 34.96 -55.57
C PRO A 811 43.26 34.53 -56.56
N GLY A 812 42.25 33.82 -56.04
CA GLY A 812 41.18 33.18 -56.81
C GLY A 812 41.58 31.80 -57.33
N ARG A 813 40.79 31.25 -58.26
CA ARG A 813 41.03 29.90 -58.76
C ARG A 813 42.36 29.81 -59.53
N ASP A 814 43.23 28.87 -59.15
CA ASP A 814 44.48 28.57 -59.87
C ASP A 814 44.69 27.07 -60.16
N ASP A 815 45.60 26.75 -61.08
CA ASP A 815 45.82 25.36 -61.52
C ASP A 815 46.43 24.47 -60.44
N TYR A 816 47.08 25.03 -59.42
CA TYR A 816 47.82 24.28 -58.39
C TYR A 816 46.97 23.90 -57.19
N TYR A 817 46.04 24.78 -56.80
CA TYR A 817 45.20 24.62 -55.62
C TYR A 817 43.70 24.60 -55.94
N GLY A 818 43.31 24.78 -57.21
CA GLY A 818 41.90 24.94 -57.57
C GLY A 818 41.37 26.22 -56.93
N TRP A 819 40.22 26.12 -56.28
CA TRP A 819 39.64 27.19 -55.46
C TRP A 819 40.30 27.33 -54.07
N GLY A 820 41.18 26.40 -53.69
CA GLY A 820 41.90 26.43 -52.42
C GLY A 820 41.66 25.18 -51.57
N LEU A 821 42.11 25.26 -50.31
CA LEU A 821 41.91 24.23 -49.30
C LEU A 821 40.48 24.25 -48.79
N VAL A 822 39.81 23.09 -48.77
CA VAL A 822 38.46 22.98 -48.21
C VAL A 822 38.40 23.44 -46.75
N ASP A 823 37.38 24.24 -46.42
CA ASP A 823 37.08 24.73 -45.08
C ASP A 823 35.74 24.17 -44.61
N ALA A 824 35.77 23.24 -43.65
CA ALA A 824 34.57 22.53 -43.22
C ALA A 824 33.61 23.42 -42.42
N GLU A 825 34.13 24.26 -41.52
CA GLU A 825 33.33 25.21 -40.75
C GLU A 825 32.71 26.26 -41.68
N GLY A 826 33.52 26.88 -42.53
CA GLY A 826 33.06 27.88 -43.49
C GLY A 826 32.00 27.33 -44.44
N ALA A 827 32.17 26.08 -44.92
CA ALA A 827 31.20 25.43 -45.80
C ALA A 827 29.84 25.18 -45.11
N LEU A 828 29.83 24.75 -43.85
CA LEU A 828 28.60 24.51 -43.09
C LEU A 828 27.90 25.83 -42.70
N ASP A 829 28.66 26.88 -42.35
CA ASP A 829 28.12 28.20 -42.03
C ASP A 829 27.46 28.88 -43.24
N ALA A 830 27.90 28.54 -44.46
CA ALA A 830 27.35 29.07 -45.71
C ALA A 830 25.95 28.51 -46.08
N ILE A 831 25.43 27.51 -45.35
CA ILE A 831 24.11 26.93 -45.61
C ILE A 831 23.02 27.90 -45.13
N THR A 832 22.34 28.55 -46.07
CA THR A 832 21.30 29.56 -45.76
C THR A 832 19.86 29.06 -45.92
N SER A 833 19.65 27.96 -46.65
CA SER A 833 18.32 27.38 -46.93
C SER A 833 18.38 25.85 -46.90
N PRO A 834 18.43 25.23 -45.71
CA PRO A 834 18.56 23.78 -45.60
C PRO A 834 17.29 23.04 -46.07
N GLN A 835 17.47 22.04 -46.95
CA GLN A 835 16.39 21.13 -47.35
C GLN A 835 16.12 20.09 -46.26
N GLU A 836 15.01 20.30 -45.54
CA GLU A 836 14.59 19.45 -44.43
C GLU A 836 14.11 18.07 -44.91
N PHE A 837 14.66 16.99 -44.34
CA PHE A 837 14.10 15.65 -44.52
C PHE A 837 12.90 15.48 -43.59
N LYS A 838 11.69 15.42 -44.16
CA LYS A 838 10.44 15.38 -43.40
C LYS A 838 9.74 14.05 -43.51
N VAL A 839 9.10 13.66 -42.42
CA VAL A 839 8.08 12.63 -42.39
C VAL A 839 6.71 13.30 -42.44
N TYR A 840 5.81 12.73 -43.23
CA TYR A 840 4.46 13.23 -43.47
C TYR A 840 3.43 12.18 -43.11
N LEU A 841 2.40 12.60 -42.38
CA LEU A 841 1.16 11.85 -42.24
C LEU A 841 0.18 12.30 -43.31
N ARG A 842 -0.32 11.35 -44.10
CA ARG A 842 -1.24 11.59 -45.22
C ARG A 842 -2.57 10.90 -44.97
N ASN A 843 -3.65 11.60 -45.29
CA ASN A 843 -5.00 11.05 -45.20
C ASN A 843 -5.22 10.07 -46.37
N PRO A 844 -5.49 8.78 -46.12
CA PRO A 844 -5.65 7.80 -47.18
C PRO A 844 -6.85 8.08 -48.10
N SER A 845 -7.89 8.75 -47.59
CA SER A 845 -9.12 9.03 -48.34
C SER A 845 -9.02 10.28 -49.21
N THR A 846 -8.36 11.33 -48.74
CA THR A 846 -8.26 12.62 -49.46
C THR A 846 -6.92 12.82 -50.15
N SER A 847 -5.92 11.98 -49.86
CA SER A 847 -4.54 12.13 -50.33
C SER A 847 -3.87 13.46 -49.92
N SER A 848 -4.40 14.14 -48.90
CA SER A 848 -3.81 15.38 -48.37
C SER A 848 -2.89 15.08 -47.19
N ASN A 849 -1.81 15.85 -47.05
CA ASN A 849 -0.98 15.82 -45.85
C ASN A 849 -1.75 16.42 -44.67
N ILE A 850 -1.67 15.76 -43.51
CA ILE A 850 -2.37 16.08 -42.27
C ILE A 850 -1.40 16.77 -41.29
N ALA A 851 -0.19 16.23 -41.21
CA ALA A 851 0.88 16.74 -40.36
C ALA A 851 2.23 16.34 -40.98
N SER A 852 3.28 17.06 -40.58
CA SER A 852 4.67 16.71 -40.90
C SER A 852 5.55 16.95 -39.68
N THR A 853 6.65 16.23 -39.61
CA THR A 853 7.69 16.41 -38.59
C THR A 853 9.06 16.21 -39.23
N ASN A 854 10.10 16.83 -38.68
CA ASN A 854 11.47 16.67 -39.16
C ASN A 854 12.02 15.31 -38.71
N LEU A 855 12.81 14.69 -39.57
CA LEU A 855 13.57 13.49 -39.26
C LEU A 855 14.82 13.88 -38.46
N SER A 856 15.12 13.19 -37.36
CA SER A 856 16.39 13.39 -36.65
C SER A 856 17.58 12.79 -37.41
N ASP A 857 18.81 13.13 -37.01
CA ASP A 857 20.04 12.58 -37.62
C ASP A 857 20.17 11.06 -37.45
N SER A 858 19.56 10.51 -36.39
CA SER A 858 19.44 9.07 -36.15
C SER A 858 18.33 8.39 -36.96
N GLY A 859 17.56 9.15 -37.74
CA GLY A 859 16.41 8.66 -38.51
C GLY A 859 15.12 8.55 -37.70
N ALA A 860 15.04 9.05 -36.47
CA ALA A 860 13.84 8.95 -35.64
C ALA A 860 12.82 10.07 -35.96
N TYR A 861 11.53 9.75 -35.81
CA TYR A 861 10.45 10.72 -35.96
C TYR A 861 9.31 10.45 -34.97
N HIS A 862 8.51 11.48 -34.70
CA HIS A 862 7.38 11.40 -33.77
C HIS A 862 6.22 12.33 -34.16
N PHE A 863 4.99 11.79 -34.07
CA PHE A 863 3.74 12.53 -34.14
C PHE A 863 2.91 12.27 -32.88
N SER A 864 2.45 13.34 -32.23
CA SER A 864 1.54 13.24 -31.09
C SER A 864 0.10 13.55 -31.48
N ASN A 865 -0.85 12.95 -30.75
CA ASN A 865 -2.29 13.27 -30.86
C ASN A 865 -2.88 13.15 -32.27
N VAL A 866 -2.51 12.10 -33.02
CA VAL A 866 -3.03 11.84 -34.36
C VAL A 866 -4.54 11.57 -34.30
N SER A 867 -5.31 12.43 -34.99
CA SER A 867 -6.77 12.46 -34.91
C SER A 867 -7.47 11.38 -35.74
N LEU A 868 -6.83 10.89 -36.81
CA LEU A 868 -7.38 9.86 -37.69
C LEU A 868 -7.10 8.46 -37.15
N SER A 869 -8.00 7.52 -37.41
CA SER A 869 -7.80 6.08 -37.14
C SER A 869 -7.03 5.37 -38.25
N GLN A 870 -6.93 5.98 -39.44
CA GLN A 870 -6.19 5.45 -40.57
C GLN A 870 -5.34 6.53 -41.23
N VAL A 871 -4.07 6.22 -41.47
CA VAL A 871 -3.08 7.13 -42.07
C VAL A 871 -2.22 6.40 -43.09
N LYS A 872 -1.61 7.13 -44.03
CA LYS A 872 -0.39 6.69 -44.70
C LYS A 872 0.76 7.52 -44.12
N VAL A 873 1.94 6.92 -43.95
CA VAL A 873 3.16 7.65 -43.55
C VAL A 873 4.19 7.52 -44.66
N TYR A 874 4.87 8.62 -44.95
CA TYR A 874 5.97 8.65 -45.90
C TYR A 874 7.01 9.69 -45.50
N ALA A 875 8.27 9.45 -45.84
CA ALA A 875 9.36 10.40 -45.67
C ALA A 875 9.78 10.92 -47.05
N TRP A 876 10.04 12.21 -47.18
CA TRP A 876 10.51 12.82 -48.42
C TRP A 876 11.54 13.90 -48.13
N ARG A 877 12.59 13.90 -48.94
CA ARG A 877 13.57 14.98 -49.04
C ARG A 877 13.67 15.39 -50.50
N ASP A 878 13.46 16.67 -50.72
CA ASP A 878 13.60 17.35 -52.00
C ASP A 878 15.09 17.63 -52.23
N MET A 879 15.71 16.94 -53.18
CA MET A 879 17.17 16.99 -53.37
C MET A 879 17.57 18.06 -54.39
N ASP A 880 16.64 18.49 -55.25
CA ASP A 880 16.85 19.45 -56.34
C ASP A 880 16.08 20.77 -56.13
N GLU A 881 15.47 20.93 -54.96
CA GLU A 881 14.65 22.10 -54.57
C GLU A 881 13.47 22.38 -55.51
N SER A 882 12.99 21.38 -56.25
CA SER A 882 11.90 21.54 -57.23
C SER A 882 10.52 21.76 -56.58
N GLY A 883 10.36 21.42 -55.31
CA GLY A 883 9.09 21.37 -54.59
C GLY A 883 8.20 20.20 -55.02
N THR A 884 8.70 19.26 -55.82
CA THR A 884 7.93 18.13 -56.35
C THR A 884 8.71 16.82 -56.28
N ILE A 885 8.06 15.77 -55.76
CA ILE A 885 8.63 14.42 -55.70
C ILE A 885 9.03 13.95 -57.11
N ASN A 886 10.33 13.94 -57.41
CA ASN A 886 10.83 13.63 -58.74
C ASN A 886 12.17 12.85 -58.73
N THR A 887 12.80 12.65 -59.90
CA THR A 887 14.05 11.88 -60.00
C THR A 887 15.18 12.56 -59.23
N GLY A 888 15.92 11.79 -58.44
CA GLY A 888 16.95 12.33 -57.56
C GLY A 888 16.49 12.52 -56.12
N ASP A 889 15.20 12.69 -55.86
CA ASP A 889 14.68 12.82 -54.49
C ASP A 889 14.82 11.55 -53.67
N LEU A 890 14.85 11.71 -52.34
CA LEU A 890 14.71 10.60 -51.40
C LEU A 890 13.24 10.43 -51.02
N LEU A 891 12.70 9.23 -51.22
CA LEU A 891 11.33 8.89 -50.87
C LEU A 891 11.26 7.53 -50.17
N GLY A 892 10.57 7.51 -49.03
CA GLY A 892 10.28 6.29 -48.27
C GLY A 892 8.84 6.25 -47.79
N TYR A 893 8.30 5.08 -47.57
CA TYR A 893 6.95 4.92 -47.04
C TYR A 893 6.79 3.57 -46.34
N TYR A 894 5.78 3.48 -45.48
CA TYR A 894 5.49 2.24 -44.77
C TYR A 894 5.27 1.06 -45.72
N ASN A 895 5.94 -0.04 -45.42
CA ASN A 895 5.97 -1.27 -46.21
C ASN A 895 6.65 -1.14 -47.59
N TYR A 896 7.53 -0.15 -47.76
CA TYR A 896 8.50 -0.16 -48.85
C TYR A 896 9.43 -1.38 -48.73
N SER A 897 9.64 -2.09 -49.84
CA SER A 897 10.37 -3.38 -49.89
C SER A 897 11.33 -3.48 -51.07
N GLY A 898 11.72 -2.34 -51.66
CA GLY A 898 12.60 -2.25 -52.83
C GLY A 898 11.88 -1.85 -54.12
N GLY A 899 12.65 -1.67 -55.18
CA GLY A 899 12.18 -1.06 -56.44
C GLY A 899 12.13 0.48 -56.38
N VAL A 900 11.89 1.15 -57.52
CA VAL A 900 11.81 2.63 -57.56
C VAL A 900 10.67 3.13 -56.65
N PRO A 901 10.94 3.97 -55.64
CA PRO A 901 9.92 4.46 -54.73
C PRO A 901 8.80 5.23 -55.44
N ASN A 902 7.55 4.91 -55.09
CA ASN A 902 6.38 5.63 -55.57
C ASN A 902 5.37 5.78 -54.44
N LEU A 903 5.02 7.03 -54.10
CA LEU A 903 4.13 7.35 -52.99
C LEU A 903 2.73 6.74 -53.14
N ALA A 904 2.29 6.43 -54.37
CA ALA A 904 1.01 5.76 -54.61
C ALA A 904 0.95 4.36 -53.94
N ASN A 905 2.11 3.71 -53.79
CA ASN A 905 2.24 2.36 -53.22
C ASN A 905 2.24 2.34 -51.68
N ALA A 906 2.30 3.51 -51.02
CA ALA A 906 2.26 3.60 -49.57
C ALA A 906 1.00 2.94 -49.01
N GLN A 907 1.16 2.01 -48.07
CA GLN A 907 0.04 1.28 -47.49
C GLN A 907 -0.67 2.08 -46.40
N THR A 908 -1.97 1.83 -46.26
CA THR A 908 -2.79 2.43 -45.19
C THR A 908 -2.60 1.65 -43.89
N ILE A 909 -2.31 2.39 -42.82
CA ILE A 909 -2.06 1.87 -41.48
C ILE A 909 -3.28 2.19 -40.63
N THR A 910 -3.78 1.21 -39.90
CA THR A 910 -4.83 1.43 -38.90
C THR A 910 -4.17 1.61 -37.54
N LEU A 911 -4.40 2.75 -36.92
CA LEU A 911 -3.76 3.12 -35.66
C LEU A 911 -4.61 2.66 -34.47
N SER A 912 -3.97 1.96 -33.53
CA SER A 912 -4.55 1.66 -32.21
C SER A 912 -4.42 2.86 -31.28
N GLY A 913 -5.22 2.86 -30.21
CA GLY A 913 -5.05 3.80 -29.11
C GLY A 913 -3.70 3.64 -28.42
N GLY A 914 -3.02 4.74 -28.11
CA GLY A 914 -1.67 4.76 -27.51
C GLY A 914 -0.56 4.97 -28.53
N ASP A 915 0.60 4.38 -28.25
CA ASP A 915 1.80 4.54 -29.07
C ASP A 915 1.81 3.50 -30.19
N ASN A 916 2.04 3.94 -31.41
CA ASN A 916 2.12 3.12 -32.61
C ASN A 916 3.54 3.23 -33.17
N TRP A 917 4.28 2.12 -33.21
CA TRP A 917 5.64 2.07 -33.74
C TRP A 917 5.61 1.69 -35.22
N ILE A 918 6.12 2.58 -36.08
CA ILE A 918 6.05 2.46 -37.53
C ILE A 918 7.42 2.76 -38.13
N ASP A 919 8.23 1.71 -38.28
CA ASP A 919 9.51 1.79 -38.97
C ASP A 919 9.32 1.56 -40.46
N PHE A 920 10.11 2.26 -41.28
CA PHE A 920 10.12 2.03 -42.72
C PHE A 920 11.42 2.50 -43.36
N GLN A 921 11.57 2.17 -44.65
CA GLN A 921 12.77 2.50 -45.41
C GLN A 921 12.51 3.56 -46.48
N PHE A 922 13.56 4.29 -46.86
CA PHE A 922 13.56 5.22 -47.99
C PHE A 922 14.65 4.84 -49.00
N ALA A 923 14.46 5.22 -50.26
CA ALA A 923 15.46 5.10 -51.30
C ALA A 923 15.37 6.31 -52.25
N PRO A 924 16.39 6.57 -53.08
CA PRO A 924 16.24 7.55 -54.14
C PRO A 924 15.25 7.11 -55.21
N ILE A 925 14.59 8.09 -55.81
CA ILE A 925 13.83 7.92 -57.04
C ILE A 925 14.83 7.95 -58.19
N ILE A 926 15.07 6.78 -58.78
CA ILE A 926 16.03 6.62 -59.88
C ILE A 926 15.31 6.82 -61.21
N GLY A 927 15.86 7.69 -62.06
CA GLY A 927 15.38 7.94 -63.42
C GLY A 927 15.81 6.85 -64.39
N ASP A 928 15.09 6.73 -65.50
CA ASP A 928 15.45 5.87 -66.63
C ASP A 928 16.70 6.38 -67.38
#